data_AF-A0A6T6CHU4-F1
#
_entry.id   AF-A0A6T6CHU4-F1
#
_cell.length_a   1.000
_cell.length_b   1.000
_cell.length_c   1.000
_cell.angle_alpha   90.00
_cell.angle_beta   90.00
_cell.angle_gamma   90.00
#
_symmetry.space_group_name_H-M   'P 1'
#
loop_
_entity.id
_entity.type
_entity.pdbx_description
1 polymer ?
#
loop_
_entity_poly.entity_id
_entity_poly.type
_entity_poly.pdbx_seq_one_letter_code
_entity_poly.pdbx_strand_id
1 'polypeptide(L)'
;MVVKNRIVRMGIHGRAVGYEDLLKEKGVLDAMKERDRRIETLSTELEKAKQGELASQEKVETIKVQMGEAKAKAKDLMMQKMRQAEEEKEVLRNLLHQKDEELASLRDLERRTTQVVEIETLRAQLHDARQALDESRKTGESLKARLVSMEREIRLPGDIQDQCTSLESQVQELRNEKEALHLKIASLDTCIEEQTAKHICEAVEFERKILELDTEVHSLRDQLDRNFRVDEGKRESIREDDIVALRSTVESQRSLISSLEEELHSLHSEQEQLTDQQSRPLLPRESEAEEIVKFEEMVSDLRQEIASLTSSNAKLRAMCEMKSHFETLCKERENELETLKRRIGDETKRVSQVGAISPLTFDEDQQRSQGKCVDGAESSTVDLHALDERCEDGAREDSVVENLRKELAHQEQLREAAERKAANLDKVLQDRSLGHSDSDITELNGKIQELEGQVASRQAEILKVREKAKSYLWEINAENAKLKKKLEEEQASGLALSQEYEAKLQHALSIQTGVEKKAIQASEELEGSLGVIMECQTKISALEREIALERMKVDEANEKTLSIQSEFNSYKEKARMALSERDAAIAVSDSAVDRATRDLREKLMQAEAKVDELSALVPKLESEISSLTESLRAAQQEKESASSAAGLDRETTAAPLDLVRFELDDRITELEKELTSTMARASDAEARSASLTVKLEILEKRRKEAEGQLAATEEARKALAVEHNRKVADLEERLRKENASLKALRRTTTAVAMAFDPSGGSESGMTRVPSISSANSTGQSVRVNFHPEVSHEEITSLKNELSRLRESTLDSQKEKEMHMEQSALLKRELRELEGKYLAVQTLNQGTNYEYLKNMIIRYLETDDLDTMLPVFAAVLSFTPEEVRKIREKRPQPQAGSSMFRSFMMR
;
A
#
# COMPACT_ATOMS: atom_id res chain seq x y z
N MET A 1 75.48 92.42 33.85
CA MET A 1 76.53 91.37 33.87
C MET A 1 76.53 90.78 32.46
N VAL A 2 77.64 90.57 31.75
CA VAL A 2 78.99 90.10 32.12
C VAL A 2 80.06 90.91 31.33
N VAL A 3 80.86 91.77 31.99
CA VAL A 3 82.33 91.64 32.25
C VAL A 3 83.31 92.22 31.19
N LYS A 4 83.91 93.37 31.56
CA LYS A 4 85.33 93.82 31.45
C LYS A 4 86.11 94.00 30.11
N ASN A 5 86.76 95.17 30.09
CA ASN A 5 88.17 95.47 29.71
C ASN A 5 88.63 95.50 28.23
N ARG A 6 89.25 96.64 27.83
CA ARG A 6 90.73 96.86 27.75
C ARG A 6 91.01 98.22 27.04
N ILE A 7 91.24 99.32 27.76
CA ILE A 7 92.54 99.84 28.25
C ILE A 7 93.57 100.20 27.14
N VAL A 8 93.66 101.52 26.87
CA VAL A 8 94.85 102.40 26.80
C VAL A 8 96.09 101.99 25.97
N ARG A 9 96.59 102.90 25.10
CA ARG A 9 97.99 103.40 25.13
C ARG A 9 98.29 104.60 24.19
N MET A 10 98.83 105.67 24.80
CA MET A 10 99.85 106.62 24.29
C MET A 10 99.47 107.51 23.08
N GLY A 11 99.74 108.82 23.03
CA GLY A 11 100.83 109.63 23.60
C GLY A 11 101.65 110.20 22.43
N ILE A 12 101.99 111.49 22.33
CA ILE A 12 103.17 112.12 22.97
C ILE A 12 103.35 113.55 22.38
N HIS A 13 103.59 114.55 23.25
CA HIS A 13 104.26 115.86 23.02
C HIS A 13 103.73 116.81 21.90
N GLY A 14 103.75 118.14 22.01
CA GLY A 14 104.42 119.01 22.97
C GLY A 14 105.53 119.84 22.31
N ARG A 15 105.28 121.13 22.05
CA ARG A 15 106.31 122.18 21.97
C ARG A 15 105.71 123.58 22.01
N ALA A 16 106.13 124.37 22.99
CA ALA A 16 106.01 125.82 22.98
C ALA A 16 107.34 126.42 22.50
N VAL A 17 107.26 127.45 21.65
CA VAL A 17 108.32 128.45 21.45
C VAL A 17 107.60 129.76 21.14
N GLY A 18 107.94 130.83 21.85
CA GLY A 18 107.55 132.20 21.51
C GLY A 18 108.76 133.01 21.10
N TYR A 19 108.51 134.05 20.31
CA TYR A 19 109.26 135.31 20.14
C TYR A 19 108.25 136.22 19.41
N GLU A 20 107.69 137.25 20.04
CA GLU A 20 108.27 138.59 20.21
C GLU A 20 108.70 139.26 18.88
N ASP A 21 108.07 140.42 18.66
CA ASP A 21 108.40 141.51 17.74
C ASP A 21 108.50 141.25 16.22
N LEU A 22 107.50 141.76 15.48
CA LEU A 22 107.65 143.07 14.81
C LEU A 22 106.33 143.63 14.23
N LEU A 23 105.93 144.78 14.78
CA LEU A 23 105.21 145.92 14.18
C LEU A 23 104.44 145.76 12.86
N LYS A 24 103.14 146.14 12.94
CA LYS A 24 102.34 146.86 11.93
C LYS A 24 102.12 146.17 10.57
N GLU A 25 100.91 145.62 10.35
CA GLU A 25 100.10 146.08 9.20
C GLU A 25 98.60 145.76 9.30
N LYS A 26 97.82 146.48 8.50
CA LYS A 26 96.38 146.77 8.71
C LYS A 26 95.41 145.67 8.25
N GLY A 27 95.90 144.45 7.97
CA GLY A 27 95.14 143.39 7.28
C GLY A 27 94.48 142.31 8.15
N VAL A 28 94.86 142.18 9.43
CA VAL A 28 94.40 141.05 10.28
C VAL A 28 92.90 141.12 10.60
N LEU A 29 92.34 142.32 10.72
CA LEU A 29 90.94 142.50 11.09
C LEU A 29 89.96 142.04 9.99
N ASP A 30 90.32 142.21 8.73
CA ASP A 30 89.48 141.79 7.60
C ASP A 30 89.62 140.28 7.34
N ALA A 31 90.81 139.70 7.59
CA ALA A 31 90.98 138.24 7.60
C ALA A 31 90.16 137.55 8.71
N MET A 32 90.04 138.15 9.90
CA MET A 32 89.16 137.64 10.95
C MET A 32 87.68 137.75 10.57
N LYS A 33 87.21 138.91 10.08
CA LYS A 33 85.83 139.07 9.63
C LYS A 33 85.45 138.11 8.49
N GLU A 34 86.38 137.84 7.57
CA GLU A 34 86.15 136.89 6.50
C GLU A 34 86.15 135.44 7.00
N ARG A 35 86.96 135.11 8.01
CA ARG A 35 86.89 133.81 8.69
C ARG A 35 85.57 133.63 9.43
N ASP A 36 85.09 134.68 10.11
CA ASP A 36 83.86 134.63 10.89
C ASP A 36 82.63 134.54 9.98
N ARG A 37 82.58 135.30 8.87
CA ARG A 37 81.56 135.10 7.81
C ARG A 37 81.58 133.68 7.23
N ARG A 38 82.76 133.09 7.08
CA ARG A 38 82.92 131.73 6.53
C ARG A 38 82.53 130.64 7.53
N ILE A 39 82.72 130.89 8.82
CA ILE A 39 82.17 130.05 9.90
C ILE A 39 80.64 130.19 9.93
N GLU A 40 80.12 131.40 9.75
CA GLU A 40 78.68 131.66 9.76
C GLU A 40 77.96 131.01 8.56
N THR A 41 78.50 131.13 7.33
CA THR A 41 77.97 130.41 6.16
C THR A 41 78.06 128.90 6.34
N LEU A 42 79.21 128.36 6.77
CA LEU A 42 79.36 126.92 7.05
C LEU A 42 78.39 126.44 8.14
N SER A 43 78.13 127.23 9.19
CA SER A 43 77.09 126.92 10.18
C SER A 43 75.69 126.87 9.55
N THR A 44 75.33 127.82 8.66
CA THR A 44 74.03 127.77 7.99
C THR A 44 73.88 126.60 7.00
N GLU A 45 74.98 126.16 6.37
CA GLU A 45 74.99 124.98 5.50
C GLU A 45 74.90 123.68 6.32
N LEU A 46 75.58 123.62 7.45
CA LEU A 46 75.57 122.51 8.41
C LEU A 46 74.18 122.35 9.05
N GLU A 47 73.49 123.45 9.39
CA GLU A 47 72.13 123.40 9.92
C GLU A 47 71.09 123.02 8.85
N LYS A 48 71.27 123.45 7.59
CA LYS A 48 70.46 122.99 6.46
C LYS A 48 70.68 121.49 6.18
N ALA A 49 71.91 121.00 6.30
CA ALA A 49 72.22 119.58 6.15
C ALA A 49 71.54 118.74 7.24
N LYS A 50 71.62 119.15 8.52
CA LYS A 50 70.87 118.52 9.63
C LYS A 50 69.37 118.51 9.39
N GLN A 51 68.79 119.61 8.89
CA GLN A 51 67.35 119.67 8.58
C GLN A 51 66.97 118.71 7.43
N GLY A 52 67.83 118.54 6.42
CA GLY A 52 67.67 117.52 5.38
C GLY A 52 67.79 116.08 5.90
N GLU A 53 68.66 115.84 6.88
CA GLU A 53 68.86 114.54 7.53
C GLU A 53 67.66 114.18 8.43
N LEU A 54 67.14 115.13 9.20
CA LEU A 54 65.89 114.99 9.97
C LEU A 54 64.69 114.71 9.05
N ALA A 55 64.52 115.47 7.97
CA ALA A 55 63.42 115.28 7.02
C ALA A 55 63.52 113.97 6.21
N SER A 56 64.71 113.35 6.14
CA SER A 56 64.88 112.02 5.55
C SER A 56 64.69 110.90 6.58
N GLN A 57 65.09 111.09 7.85
CA GLN A 57 64.73 110.18 8.94
C GLN A 57 63.20 110.10 9.14
N GLU A 58 62.50 111.23 9.14
CA GLU A 58 61.04 111.29 9.30
C GLU A 58 60.31 110.55 8.16
N LYS A 59 60.80 110.67 6.92
CA LYS A 59 60.31 109.88 5.78
C LYS A 59 60.59 108.39 5.94
N VAL A 60 61.76 108.00 6.46
CA VAL A 60 62.10 106.60 6.72
C VAL A 60 61.21 105.99 7.80
N GLU A 61 60.92 106.70 8.89
CA GLU A 61 59.97 106.22 9.90
C GLU A 61 58.53 106.15 9.35
N THR A 62 58.10 107.13 8.56
CA THR A 62 56.79 107.08 7.89
C THR A 62 56.66 105.84 6.99
N ILE A 63 57.71 105.52 6.21
CA ILE A 63 57.76 104.32 5.37
C ILE A 63 57.76 103.03 6.22
N LYS A 64 58.47 102.99 7.36
CA LYS A 64 58.44 101.84 8.28
C LYS A 64 57.05 101.59 8.84
N VAL A 65 56.33 102.65 9.26
CA VAL A 65 54.95 102.55 9.76
C VAL A 65 54.03 102.02 8.66
N GLN A 66 54.06 102.62 7.47
CA GLN A 66 53.26 102.16 6.32
C GLN A 66 53.56 100.71 5.93
N MET A 67 54.83 100.29 5.97
CA MET A 67 55.23 98.92 5.67
C MET A 67 54.82 97.94 6.79
N GLY A 68 54.77 98.40 8.04
CA GLY A 68 54.22 97.66 9.18
C GLY A 68 52.71 97.43 9.05
N GLU A 69 51.96 98.49 8.74
CA GLU A 69 50.52 98.41 8.47
C GLU A 69 50.19 97.53 7.26
N ALA A 70 50.94 97.66 6.16
CA ALA A 70 50.78 96.80 4.99
C ALA A 70 51.05 95.32 5.33
N LYS A 71 52.04 95.04 6.19
CA LYS A 71 52.35 93.67 6.65
C LYS A 71 51.29 93.12 7.61
N ALA A 72 50.67 93.96 8.44
CA ALA A 72 49.51 93.58 9.25
C ALA A 72 48.30 93.24 8.37
N LYS A 73 47.89 94.17 7.48
CA LYS A 73 46.79 93.95 6.53
C LYS A 73 46.98 92.71 5.65
N ALA A 74 48.21 92.43 5.19
CA ALA A 74 48.52 91.22 4.44
C ALA A 74 48.38 89.93 5.29
N LYS A 75 48.75 89.97 6.57
CA LYS A 75 48.58 88.85 7.51
C LYS A 75 47.10 88.60 7.80
N ASP A 76 46.31 89.65 8.02
CA ASP A 76 44.88 89.53 8.32
C ASP A 76 44.11 89.00 7.11
N LEU A 77 44.42 89.50 5.90
CA LEU A 77 43.88 88.96 4.65
C LEU A 77 44.26 87.49 4.42
N MET A 78 45.48 87.07 4.79
CA MET A 78 45.90 85.67 4.72
C MET A 78 45.12 84.80 5.72
N MET A 79 44.93 85.27 6.96
CA MET A 79 44.12 84.56 7.97
C MET A 79 42.65 84.46 7.54
N GLN A 80 42.08 85.51 6.95
CA GLN A 80 40.72 85.49 6.40
C GLN A 80 40.58 84.45 5.27
N LYS A 81 41.55 84.40 4.34
CA LYS A 81 41.57 83.39 3.27
C LYS A 81 41.76 81.97 3.79
N MET A 82 42.52 81.76 4.87
CA MET A 82 42.62 80.43 5.49
C MET A 82 41.29 79.99 6.11
N ARG A 83 40.60 80.89 6.83
CA ARG A 83 39.25 80.60 7.37
C ARG A 83 38.25 80.27 6.28
N GLN A 84 38.20 81.05 5.20
CA GLN A 84 37.36 80.76 4.04
C GLN A 84 37.67 79.38 3.43
N ALA A 85 38.95 79.03 3.28
CA ALA A 85 39.36 77.71 2.78
C ALA A 85 39.07 76.56 3.76
N GLU A 86 38.96 76.82 5.06
CA GLU A 86 38.53 75.84 6.08
C GLU A 86 37.01 75.66 6.08
N GLU A 87 36.24 76.76 5.95
CA GLU A 87 34.78 76.75 5.76
C GLU A 87 34.40 75.99 4.48
N GLU A 88 35.05 76.29 3.35
CA GLU A 88 34.86 75.56 2.07
C GLU A 88 35.17 74.06 2.21
N LYS A 89 36.22 73.68 2.95
CA LYS A 89 36.54 72.28 3.24
C LYS A 89 35.51 71.59 4.14
N GLU A 90 34.90 72.30 5.07
CA GLU A 90 33.81 71.77 5.90
C GLU A 90 32.55 71.54 5.08
N VAL A 91 32.17 72.50 4.22
CA VAL A 91 31.05 72.36 3.28
C VAL A 91 31.28 71.17 2.33
N LEU A 92 32.48 71.03 1.78
CA LEU A 92 32.83 69.88 0.93
C LEU A 92 32.79 68.54 1.68
N ARG A 93 33.21 68.49 2.96
CA ARG A 93 33.08 67.28 3.78
C ARG A 93 31.63 66.91 4.05
N ASN A 94 30.78 67.89 4.36
CA ASN A 94 29.35 67.67 4.57
C ASN A 94 28.64 67.17 3.29
N LEU A 95 28.96 67.77 2.13
CA LEU A 95 28.44 67.33 0.83
C LEU A 95 28.91 65.92 0.44
N LEU A 96 30.15 65.55 0.79
CA LEU A 96 30.65 64.20 0.58
C LEU A 96 29.87 63.19 1.44
N HIS A 97 29.66 63.51 2.72
CA HIS A 97 28.95 62.64 3.64
C HIS A 97 27.48 62.44 3.25
N GLN A 98 26.80 63.52 2.85
CA GLN A 98 25.45 63.44 2.28
C GLN A 98 25.41 62.53 1.04
N LYS A 99 26.41 62.62 0.14
CA LYS A 99 26.50 61.71 -1.01
C LYS A 99 26.71 60.25 -0.63
N ASP A 100 27.48 59.98 0.42
CA ASP A 100 27.69 58.61 0.91
C ASP A 100 26.39 58.04 1.52
N GLU A 101 25.59 58.86 2.23
CA GLU A 101 24.26 58.48 2.72
C GLU A 101 23.24 58.22 1.58
N GLU A 102 23.26 59.06 0.53
CA GLU A 102 22.43 58.87 -0.67
C GLU A 102 22.83 57.58 -1.43
N LEU A 103 24.14 57.30 -1.56
CA LEU A 103 24.64 56.06 -2.18
C LEU A 103 24.34 54.82 -1.34
N ALA A 104 24.40 54.90 -0.01
CA ALA A 104 23.96 53.83 0.88
C ALA A 104 22.45 53.55 0.71
N SER A 105 21.64 54.61 0.65
CA SER A 105 20.19 54.52 0.43
C SER A 105 19.83 53.91 -0.93
N LEU A 106 20.59 54.23 -1.98
CA LEU A 106 20.43 53.63 -3.31
C LEU A 106 20.78 52.13 -3.31
N ARG A 107 21.88 51.72 -2.68
CA ARG A 107 22.26 50.30 -2.55
C ARG A 107 21.21 49.49 -1.78
N ASP A 108 20.60 50.07 -0.75
CA ASP A 108 19.49 49.45 -0.02
C ASP A 108 18.22 49.34 -0.88
N LEU A 109 17.97 50.30 -1.77
CA LEU A 109 16.88 50.22 -2.74
C LEU A 109 17.14 49.12 -3.79
N GLU A 110 18.37 49.00 -4.30
CA GLU A 110 18.79 47.93 -5.22
C GLU A 110 18.62 46.53 -4.60
N ARG A 111 19.03 46.34 -3.34
CA ARG A 111 18.79 45.07 -2.63
C ARG A 111 17.31 44.74 -2.49
N ARG A 112 16.45 45.75 -2.30
CA ARG A 112 15.00 45.55 -2.23
C ARG A 112 14.40 45.22 -3.60
N THR A 113 14.90 45.80 -4.70
CA THR A 113 14.43 45.43 -6.04
C THR A 113 14.88 44.02 -6.44
N THR A 114 16.09 43.57 -6.08
CA THR A 114 16.49 42.17 -6.30
C THR A 114 15.63 41.19 -5.49
N GLN A 115 15.30 41.52 -4.24
CA GLN A 115 14.35 40.71 -3.43
C GLN A 115 12.95 40.64 -4.04
N VAL A 116 12.46 41.72 -4.69
CA VAL A 116 11.18 41.69 -5.41
C VAL A 116 11.24 40.75 -6.61
N VAL A 117 12.34 40.74 -7.37
CA VAL A 117 12.53 39.80 -8.50
C VAL A 117 12.57 38.35 -8.00
N GLU A 118 13.24 38.06 -6.88
CA GLU A 118 13.21 36.72 -6.25
C GLU A 118 11.80 36.31 -5.79
N ILE A 119 10.99 37.25 -5.27
CA ILE A 119 9.59 36.97 -4.93
C ILE A 119 8.74 36.70 -6.17
N GLU A 120 9.02 37.35 -7.30
CA GLU A 120 8.31 37.11 -8.57
C GLU A 120 8.69 35.76 -9.20
N THR A 121 9.96 35.34 -9.16
CA THR A 121 10.37 34.01 -9.64
C THR A 121 9.81 32.90 -8.75
N LEU A 122 9.80 33.06 -7.43
CA LEU A 122 9.15 32.12 -6.50
C LEU A 122 7.63 32.04 -6.73
N ARG A 123 6.96 33.15 -7.08
CA ARG A 123 5.53 33.14 -7.45
C ARG A 123 5.26 32.39 -8.75
N ALA A 124 6.14 32.51 -9.75
CA ALA A 124 6.03 31.74 -10.99
C ALA A 124 6.20 30.23 -10.72
N GLN A 125 7.26 29.84 -9.98
CA GLN A 125 7.47 28.44 -9.59
C GLN A 125 6.29 27.85 -8.80
N LEU A 126 5.68 28.64 -7.91
CA LEU A 126 4.50 28.23 -7.13
C LEU A 126 3.23 28.12 -7.99
N HIS A 127 3.11 28.91 -9.05
CA HIS A 127 2.04 28.77 -10.05
C HIS A 127 2.20 27.46 -10.84
N ASP A 128 3.40 27.19 -11.36
CA ASP A 128 3.70 25.99 -12.14
C ASP A 128 3.52 24.71 -11.30
N ALA A 129 3.97 24.73 -10.04
CA ALA A 129 3.77 23.64 -9.09
C ALA A 129 2.27 23.37 -8.81
N ARG A 130 1.43 24.41 -8.75
CA ARG A 130 -0.03 24.24 -8.62
C ARG A 130 -0.64 23.63 -9.87
N GLN A 131 -0.22 24.05 -11.05
CA GLN A 131 -0.71 23.49 -12.31
C GLN A 131 -0.35 21.99 -12.42
N ALA A 132 0.88 21.61 -12.12
CA ALA A 132 1.32 20.21 -12.09
C ALA A 132 0.55 19.36 -11.06
N LEU A 133 0.13 19.95 -9.95
CA LEU A 133 -0.68 19.28 -8.93
C LEU A 133 -2.14 19.08 -9.40
N ASP A 134 -2.73 20.06 -10.09
CA ASP A 134 -4.06 19.90 -10.72
C ASP A 134 -4.04 18.88 -11.87
N GLU A 135 -2.95 18.77 -12.63
CA GLU A 135 -2.78 17.73 -13.67
C GLU A 135 -2.61 16.34 -13.05
N SER A 136 -1.84 16.24 -11.96
CA SER A 136 -1.70 15.02 -11.15
C SER A 136 -3.03 14.60 -10.50
N ARG A 137 -3.86 15.56 -10.08
CA ARG A 137 -5.22 15.31 -9.58
C ARG A 137 -6.15 14.77 -10.68
N LYS A 138 -6.15 15.38 -11.87
CA LYS A 138 -6.97 14.91 -13.01
C LYS A 138 -6.58 13.50 -13.45
N THR A 139 -5.29 13.18 -13.47
CA THR A 139 -4.82 11.82 -13.78
C THR A 139 -5.19 10.83 -12.68
N GLY A 140 -5.09 11.20 -11.40
CA GLY A 140 -5.59 10.39 -10.27
C GLY A 140 -7.11 10.14 -10.31
N GLU A 141 -7.91 11.16 -10.65
CA GLU A 141 -9.37 11.01 -10.83
C GLU A 141 -9.71 10.09 -12.02
N SER A 142 -8.95 10.16 -13.11
CA SER A 142 -9.04 9.25 -14.28
C SER A 142 -8.67 7.80 -13.92
N LEU A 143 -7.54 7.59 -13.23
CA LEU A 143 -7.12 6.27 -12.75
C LEU A 143 -8.15 5.67 -11.80
N LYS A 144 -8.69 6.46 -10.87
CA LYS A 144 -9.75 6.02 -9.95
C LYS A 144 -11.03 5.60 -10.70
N ALA A 145 -11.42 6.32 -11.76
CA ALA A 145 -12.54 5.92 -12.60
C ALA A 145 -12.27 4.60 -13.35
N ARG A 146 -11.03 4.39 -13.83
CA ARG A 146 -10.63 3.14 -14.48
C ARG A 146 -10.56 1.96 -13.51
N LEU A 147 -10.09 2.18 -12.29
CA LEU A 147 -10.03 1.19 -11.22
C LEU A 147 -11.45 0.73 -10.83
N VAL A 148 -12.40 1.65 -10.66
CA VAL A 148 -13.82 1.33 -10.45
C VAL A 148 -14.47 0.61 -11.65
N SER A 149 -13.98 0.83 -12.88
CA SER A 149 -14.42 0.05 -14.04
C SER A 149 -13.88 -1.39 -13.99
N MET A 150 -12.58 -1.55 -13.71
CA MET A 150 -11.94 -2.85 -13.54
C MET A 150 -12.53 -3.65 -12.36
N GLU A 151 -12.89 -3.00 -11.25
CA GLU A 151 -13.60 -3.66 -10.13
C GLU A 151 -14.96 -4.22 -10.54
N ARG A 152 -15.63 -3.63 -11.54
CA ARG A 152 -16.88 -4.19 -12.10
C ARG A 152 -16.64 -5.31 -13.11
N GLU A 153 -15.52 -5.29 -13.81
CA GLU A 153 -15.11 -6.36 -14.75
C GLU A 153 -14.47 -7.57 -14.04
N ILE A 154 -13.87 -7.37 -12.87
CA ILE A 154 -13.26 -8.41 -12.04
C ILE A 154 -14.27 -9.04 -11.05
N ARG A 155 -15.38 -8.36 -10.75
CA ARG A 155 -16.53 -9.04 -10.13
C ARG A 155 -16.98 -10.15 -11.07
N LEU A 156 -16.80 -11.39 -10.62
CA LEU A 156 -17.32 -12.58 -11.27
C LEU A 156 -18.81 -12.35 -11.61
N PRO A 157 -19.29 -12.79 -12.79
CA PRO A 157 -20.72 -12.81 -13.08
C PRO A 157 -21.48 -13.47 -11.92
N GLY A 158 -22.62 -12.90 -11.52
CA GLY A 158 -23.41 -13.40 -10.37
C GLY A 158 -23.61 -14.91 -10.45
N ASP A 159 -23.99 -15.39 -11.65
CA ASP A 159 -24.12 -16.79 -12.04
C ASP A 159 -22.95 -17.70 -11.58
N ILE A 160 -21.70 -17.23 -11.63
CA ILE A 160 -20.52 -17.99 -11.18
C ILE A 160 -20.37 -17.94 -9.66
N GLN A 161 -20.66 -16.79 -9.03
CA GLN A 161 -20.62 -16.67 -7.57
C GLN A 161 -21.76 -17.46 -6.90
N ASP A 162 -22.91 -17.55 -7.54
CA ASP A 162 -24.03 -18.41 -7.15
C ASP A 162 -23.72 -19.90 -7.38
N GLN A 163 -23.01 -20.25 -8.46
CA GLN A 163 -22.47 -21.60 -8.65
C GLN A 163 -21.44 -21.97 -7.57
N CYS A 164 -20.50 -21.08 -7.22
CA CYS A 164 -19.54 -21.32 -6.15
C CYS A 164 -20.23 -21.52 -4.80
N THR A 165 -21.18 -20.67 -4.42
CA THR A 165 -21.91 -20.81 -3.14
C THR A 165 -22.84 -22.03 -3.12
N SER A 166 -23.42 -22.41 -4.26
CA SER A 166 -24.16 -23.66 -4.42
C SER A 166 -23.26 -24.89 -4.22
N LEU A 167 -22.08 -24.91 -4.84
CA LEU A 167 -21.08 -25.98 -4.67
C LEU A 167 -20.54 -26.03 -3.23
N GLU A 168 -20.29 -24.89 -2.59
CA GLU A 168 -19.91 -24.84 -1.17
C GLU A 168 -21.01 -25.43 -0.26
N SER A 169 -22.28 -25.14 -0.55
CA SER A 169 -23.41 -25.74 0.16
C SER A 169 -23.48 -27.26 -0.03
N GLN A 170 -23.31 -27.76 -1.26
CA GLN A 170 -23.28 -29.20 -1.56
C GLN A 170 -22.11 -29.92 -0.88
N VAL A 171 -20.91 -29.33 -0.91
CA VAL A 171 -19.73 -29.86 -0.22
C VAL A 171 -19.95 -29.90 1.31
N GLN A 172 -20.65 -28.91 1.87
CA GLN A 172 -20.97 -28.92 3.30
C GLN A 172 -22.07 -29.94 3.65
N GLU A 173 -23.06 -30.15 2.79
CA GLU A 173 -24.08 -31.20 2.96
C GLU A 173 -23.45 -32.59 2.96
N LEU A 174 -22.55 -32.89 1.99
CA LEU A 174 -21.80 -34.14 1.93
C LEU A 174 -20.87 -34.35 3.15
N ARG A 175 -20.29 -33.29 3.71
CA ARG A 175 -19.53 -33.37 4.97
C ARG A 175 -20.43 -33.76 6.14
N ASN A 176 -21.61 -33.13 6.26
CA ASN A 176 -22.57 -33.43 7.31
C ASN A 176 -23.09 -34.88 7.20
N GLU A 177 -23.35 -35.37 5.98
CA GLU A 177 -23.75 -36.77 5.73
C GLU A 177 -22.64 -37.75 6.10
N LYS A 178 -21.39 -37.47 5.73
CA LYS A 178 -20.23 -38.25 6.17
C LYS A 178 -20.14 -38.30 7.71
N GLU A 179 -20.26 -37.17 8.40
CA GLU A 179 -20.23 -37.12 9.87
C GLU A 179 -21.37 -37.95 10.49
N ALA A 180 -22.58 -37.89 9.92
CA ALA A 180 -23.70 -38.73 10.35
C ALA A 180 -23.46 -40.24 10.14
N LEU A 181 -22.85 -40.63 9.03
CA LEU A 181 -22.45 -42.03 8.78
C LEU A 181 -21.36 -42.49 9.74
N HIS A 182 -20.34 -41.67 10.01
CA HIS A 182 -19.31 -41.98 11.01
C HIS A 182 -19.90 -42.15 12.43
N LEU A 183 -20.85 -41.30 12.84
CA LEU A 183 -21.56 -41.45 14.12
C LEU A 183 -22.39 -42.74 14.16
N LYS A 184 -23.01 -43.12 13.04
CA LYS A 184 -23.78 -44.37 12.94
C LYS A 184 -22.89 -45.60 13.04
N ILE A 185 -21.73 -45.61 12.37
CA ILE A 185 -20.72 -46.68 12.49
C ILE A 185 -20.28 -46.80 13.94
N ALA A 186 -19.85 -45.71 14.58
CA ALA A 186 -19.44 -45.73 15.99
C ALA A 186 -20.54 -46.26 16.93
N SER A 187 -21.82 -45.96 16.67
CA SER A 187 -22.93 -46.51 17.45
C SER A 187 -23.14 -48.02 17.27
N LEU A 188 -22.87 -48.54 16.06
CA LEU A 188 -22.92 -49.97 15.77
C LEU A 188 -21.75 -50.70 16.44
N ASP A 189 -20.54 -50.13 16.36
CA ASP A 189 -19.36 -50.67 17.04
C ASP A 189 -19.60 -50.80 18.54
N THR A 190 -20.13 -49.76 19.22
CA THR A 190 -20.48 -49.84 20.64
C THR A 190 -21.54 -50.89 20.96
N CYS A 191 -22.54 -51.07 20.08
CA CYS A 191 -23.58 -52.09 20.25
C CYS A 191 -22.99 -53.51 20.11
N ILE A 192 -22.06 -53.69 19.17
CA ILE A 192 -21.33 -54.95 18.96
C ILE A 192 -20.42 -55.27 20.15
N GLU A 193 -19.69 -54.27 20.68
CA GLU A 193 -18.88 -54.41 21.90
C GLU A 193 -19.75 -54.82 23.11
N GLU A 194 -20.90 -54.19 23.31
CA GLU A 194 -21.84 -54.53 24.39
C GLU A 194 -22.39 -55.96 24.27
N GLN A 195 -22.81 -56.39 23.07
CA GLN A 195 -23.27 -57.78 22.84
C GLN A 195 -22.13 -58.80 23.06
N THR A 196 -20.93 -58.49 22.56
CA THR A 196 -19.76 -59.37 22.71
C THR A 196 -19.36 -59.50 24.19
N ALA A 197 -19.34 -58.40 24.93
CA ALA A 197 -19.09 -58.41 26.38
C ALA A 197 -20.16 -59.20 27.14
N LYS A 198 -21.43 -59.11 26.74
CA LYS A 198 -22.53 -59.88 27.34
C LYS A 198 -22.33 -61.39 27.12
N HIS A 199 -22.07 -61.83 25.89
CA HIS A 199 -21.84 -63.24 25.60
C HIS A 199 -20.60 -63.81 26.31
N ILE A 200 -19.51 -63.03 26.40
CA ILE A 200 -18.33 -63.42 27.20
C ILE A 200 -18.69 -63.61 28.68
N CYS A 201 -19.51 -62.72 29.26
CA CYS A 201 -19.95 -62.86 30.65
C CYS A 201 -20.83 -64.11 30.85
N GLU A 202 -21.77 -64.37 29.94
CA GLU A 202 -22.62 -65.57 29.96
C GLU A 202 -21.75 -66.84 29.88
N ALA A 203 -20.80 -66.91 28.95
CA ALA A 203 -19.86 -68.03 28.82
C ALA A 203 -19.05 -68.28 30.11
N VAL A 204 -18.50 -67.23 30.73
CA VAL A 204 -17.73 -67.34 31.99
C VAL A 204 -18.60 -67.82 33.16
N GLU A 205 -19.90 -67.49 33.18
CA GLU A 205 -20.83 -68.04 34.19
C GLU A 205 -21.10 -69.53 33.97
N PHE A 206 -21.24 -69.98 32.71
CA PHE A 206 -21.36 -71.41 32.39
C PHE A 206 -20.09 -72.19 32.73
N GLU A 207 -18.91 -71.69 32.37
CA GLU A 207 -17.62 -72.30 32.74
C GLU A 207 -17.48 -72.47 34.26
N ARG A 208 -17.82 -71.44 35.03
CA ARG A 208 -17.82 -71.50 36.51
C ARG A 208 -18.76 -72.59 37.01
N LYS A 209 -19.98 -72.68 36.46
CA LYS A 209 -21.00 -73.65 36.88
C LYS A 209 -20.60 -75.09 36.57
N ILE A 210 -19.93 -75.32 35.43
CA ILE A 210 -19.33 -76.63 35.11
C ILE A 210 -18.23 -76.97 36.12
N LEU A 211 -17.33 -76.03 36.42
CA LEU A 211 -16.28 -76.20 37.43
C LEU A 211 -16.84 -76.53 38.83
N GLU A 212 -17.91 -75.84 39.25
CA GLU A 212 -18.62 -76.14 40.51
C GLU A 212 -19.18 -77.57 40.49
N LEU A 213 -19.93 -77.95 39.45
CA LEU A 213 -20.48 -79.32 39.29
C LEU A 213 -19.38 -80.39 39.22
N ASP A 214 -18.26 -80.13 38.55
CA ASP A 214 -17.11 -81.04 38.51
C ASP A 214 -16.51 -81.25 39.90
N THR A 215 -16.38 -80.19 40.71
CA THR A 215 -15.91 -80.34 42.10
C THR A 215 -16.88 -81.12 42.98
N GLU A 216 -18.20 -80.97 42.76
CA GLU A 216 -19.21 -81.80 43.42
C GLU A 216 -19.09 -83.27 43.00
N VAL A 217 -19.01 -83.56 41.70
CA VAL A 217 -18.84 -84.92 41.15
C VAL A 217 -17.56 -85.58 41.69
N HIS A 218 -16.45 -84.84 41.75
CA HIS A 218 -15.22 -85.33 42.37
C HIS A 218 -15.40 -85.60 43.86
N SER A 219 -16.07 -84.72 44.61
CA SER A 219 -16.37 -84.92 46.05
C SER A 219 -17.26 -86.15 46.29
N LEU A 220 -18.31 -86.36 45.48
CA LEU A 220 -19.18 -87.54 45.56
C LEU A 220 -18.44 -88.82 45.18
N ARG A 221 -17.56 -88.76 44.17
CA ARG A 221 -16.71 -89.90 43.79
C ARG A 221 -15.71 -90.27 44.88
N ASP A 222 -15.12 -89.27 45.53
CA ASP A 222 -14.26 -89.41 46.70
C ASP A 222 -14.99 -90.05 47.89
N GLN A 223 -16.25 -89.66 48.13
CA GLN A 223 -17.11 -90.28 49.15
C GLN A 223 -17.42 -91.74 48.79
N LEU A 224 -17.72 -92.02 47.53
CA LEU A 224 -17.97 -93.36 47.02
C LEU A 224 -16.73 -94.25 47.19
N ASP A 225 -15.54 -93.78 46.81
CA ASP A 225 -14.27 -94.50 46.96
C ASP A 225 -13.88 -94.71 48.44
N ARG A 226 -14.19 -93.75 49.33
CA ARG A 226 -14.05 -93.92 50.79
C ARG A 226 -14.99 -95.02 51.31
N ASN A 227 -16.25 -95.04 50.86
CA ASN A 227 -17.21 -96.08 51.22
C ASN A 227 -16.77 -97.47 50.71
N PHE A 228 -16.15 -97.56 49.53
CA PHE A 228 -15.57 -98.81 49.02
C PHE A 228 -14.29 -99.26 49.73
N ARG A 229 -13.54 -98.34 50.38
CA ARG A 229 -12.32 -98.65 51.15
C ARG A 229 -12.57 -99.04 52.61
N VAL A 230 -13.83 -99.16 53.05
CA VAL A 230 -14.13 -99.67 54.40
C VAL A 230 -13.79 -101.16 54.48
N ASP A 231 -12.92 -101.51 55.44
CA ASP A 231 -12.42 -102.88 55.66
C ASP A 231 -13.53 -103.95 55.64
N GLU A 232 -13.22 -105.09 55.01
CA GLU A 232 -14.17 -106.21 54.80
C GLU A 232 -14.77 -106.78 56.10
N GLY A 233 -14.21 -106.46 57.26
CA GLY A 233 -14.68 -106.88 58.58
C GLY A 233 -15.92 -106.13 59.14
N LYS A 234 -16.44 -105.08 58.48
CA LYS A 234 -17.62 -104.33 58.97
C LYS A 234 -18.61 -103.90 57.87
N ARG A 235 -18.98 -104.82 56.97
CA ARG A 235 -20.03 -104.60 55.94
C ARG A 235 -21.48 -104.70 56.43
N GLU A 236 -21.78 -104.26 57.65
CA GLU A 236 -23.16 -104.12 58.11
C GLU A 236 -23.52 -102.63 58.24
N SER A 237 -24.51 -102.19 57.46
CA SER A 237 -25.05 -100.82 57.41
C SER A 237 -24.26 -99.74 56.64
N ILE A 238 -23.64 -100.08 55.51
CA ILE A 238 -23.75 -99.21 54.32
C ILE A 238 -24.79 -99.90 53.44
N ARG A 239 -25.96 -99.28 53.22
CA ARG A 239 -27.00 -99.93 52.41
C ARG A 239 -26.60 -99.85 50.95
N GLU A 240 -26.84 -100.92 50.22
CA GLU A 240 -26.61 -100.95 48.78
C GLU A 240 -27.46 -99.85 48.08
N ASP A 241 -28.63 -99.54 48.66
CA ASP A 241 -29.48 -98.39 48.33
C ASP A 241 -28.74 -97.04 48.37
N ASP A 242 -27.87 -96.79 49.35
CA ASP A 242 -27.13 -95.52 49.48
C ASP A 242 -26.07 -95.38 48.38
N ILE A 243 -25.44 -96.51 48.01
CA ILE A 243 -24.47 -96.59 46.89
C ILE A 243 -25.19 -96.40 45.55
N VAL A 244 -26.38 -96.99 45.38
CA VAL A 244 -27.21 -96.82 44.19
C VAL A 244 -27.72 -95.37 44.08
N ALA A 245 -28.15 -94.76 45.18
CA ALA A 245 -28.54 -93.35 45.22
C ALA A 245 -27.38 -92.42 44.83
N LEU A 246 -26.20 -92.58 45.43
CA LEU A 246 -25.01 -91.79 45.09
C LEU A 246 -24.60 -91.96 43.63
N ARG A 247 -24.65 -93.19 43.08
CA ARG A 247 -24.41 -93.42 41.65
C ARG A 247 -25.44 -92.70 40.78
N SER A 248 -26.73 -92.77 41.13
CA SER A 248 -27.79 -92.07 40.42
C SER A 248 -27.61 -90.54 40.45
N THR A 249 -27.14 -89.98 41.58
CA THR A 249 -26.84 -88.54 41.69
C THR A 249 -25.64 -88.17 40.81
N VAL A 250 -24.56 -88.95 40.84
CA VAL A 250 -23.37 -88.71 39.99
C VAL A 250 -23.71 -88.81 38.50
N GLU A 251 -24.52 -89.79 38.09
CA GLU A 251 -24.98 -89.93 36.69
C GLU A 251 -25.87 -88.74 36.29
N SER A 252 -26.76 -88.28 37.17
CA SER A 252 -27.59 -87.10 36.94
C SER A 252 -26.77 -85.81 36.84
N GLN A 253 -25.72 -85.66 37.65
CA GLN A 253 -24.82 -84.49 37.57
C GLN A 253 -23.97 -84.52 36.31
N ARG A 254 -23.49 -85.70 35.88
CA ARG A 254 -22.80 -85.88 34.59
C ARG A 254 -23.68 -85.53 33.41
N SER A 255 -24.95 -85.94 33.43
CA SER A 255 -25.92 -85.55 32.40
C SER A 255 -26.16 -84.03 32.37
N LEU A 256 -26.11 -83.36 33.52
CA LEU A 256 -26.24 -81.90 33.59
C LEU A 256 -24.98 -81.19 33.08
N ILE A 257 -23.78 -81.67 33.42
CA ILE A 257 -22.50 -81.16 32.89
C ILE A 257 -22.51 -81.27 31.37
N SER A 258 -22.82 -82.44 30.81
CA SER A 258 -22.86 -82.67 29.36
C SER A 258 -23.87 -81.74 28.65
N SER A 259 -24.99 -81.41 29.29
CA SER A 259 -25.97 -80.44 28.75
C SER A 259 -25.45 -79.00 28.76
N LEU A 260 -24.65 -78.61 29.78
CA LEU A 260 -24.05 -77.28 29.87
C LEU A 260 -22.85 -77.15 28.93
N GLU A 261 -22.10 -78.24 28.68
CA GLU A 261 -21.05 -78.30 27.66
C GLU A 261 -21.63 -78.14 26.23
N GLU A 262 -22.79 -78.74 25.95
CA GLU A 262 -23.52 -78.53 24.68
C GLU A 262 -24.02 -77.08 24.53
N GLU A 263 -24.58 -76.47 25.59
CA GLU A 263 -24.97 -75.05 25.58
C GLU A 263 -23.76 -74.12 25.39
N LEU A 264 -22.63 -74.40 26.04
CA LEU A 264 -21.37 -73.66 25.84
C LEU A 264 -20.83 -73.80 24.42
N HIS A 265 -20.86 -75.00 23.83
CA HIS A 265 -20.44 -75.18 22.44
C HIS A 265 -21.38 -74.48 21.46
N SER A 266 -22.68 -74.42 21.73
CA SER A 266 -23.62 -73.61 20.96
C SER A 266 -23.27 -72.12 21.04
N LEU A 267 -23.02 -71.58 22.25
CA LEU A 267 -22.63 -70.18 22.45
C LEU A 267 -21.27 -69.84 21.84
N HIS A 268 -20.28 -70.75 21.94
CA HIS A 268 -19.00 -70.58 21.26
C HIS A 268 -19.15 -70.60 19.74
N SER A 269 -20.01 -71.46 19.17
CA SER A 269 -20.28 -71.46 17.73
C SER A 269 -21.05 -70.21 17.28
N GLU A 270 -21.96 -69.69 18.11
CA GLU A 270 -22.68 -68.44 17.84
C GLU A 270 -21.74 -67.23 17.94
N GLN A 271 -20.83 -67.21 18.93
CA GLN A 271 -19.75 -66.23 19.04
C GLN A 271 -18.75 -66.33 17.88
N GLU A 272 -18.38 -67.54 17.43
CA GLU A 272 -17.52 -67.76 16.28
C GLU A 272 -18.20 -67.27 14.99
N GLN A 273 -19.50 -67.53 14.81
CA GLN A 273 -20.29 -66.99 13.70
C GLN A 273 -20.42 -65.46 13.74
N LEU A 274 -20.55 -64.85 14.92
CA LEU A 274 -20.55 -63.39 15.08
C LEU A 274 -19.15 -62.80 14.82
N THR A 275 -18.10 -63.48 15.28
CA THR A 275 -16.70 -63.08 15.05
C THR A 275 -16.32 -63.22 13.58
N ASP A 276 -16.81 -64.25 12.89
CA ASP A 276 -16.68 -64.41 11.44
C ASP A 276 -17.53 -63.39 10.67
N GLN A 277 -18.68 -62.96 11.18
CA GLN A 277 -19.46 -61.85 10.59
C GLN A 277 -18.76 -60.49 10.77
N GLN A 278 -17.95 -60.30 11.81
CA GLN A 278 -17.10 -59.13 12.02
C GLN A 278 -15.77 -59.20 11.24
N SER A 279 -15.18 -60.40 11.14
CA SER A 279 -13.85 -60.64 10.56
C SER A 279 -13.88 -60.90 9.06
N ARG A 280 -15.02 -61.39 8.54
CA ARG A 280 -15.36 -61.22 7.13
C ARG A 280 -15.46 -59.71 6.94
N PRO A 281 -14.53 -59.09 6.18
CA PRO A 281 -14.62 -57.66 5.98
C PRO A 281 -16.02 -57.36 5.43
N LEU A 282 -16.61 -56.28 5.92
CA LEU A 282 -17.60 -55.54 5.15
C LEU A 282 -16.88 -54.98 3.92
N LEU A 283 -16.50 -55.87 3.00
CA LEU A 283 -16.64 -55.61 1.58
C LEU A 283 -18.07 -55.08 1.49
N PRO A 284 -18.24 -53.80 1.12
CA PRO A 284 -19.57 -53.31 0.81
C PRO A 284 -20.19 -54.24 -0.24
N ARG A 285 -21.51 -54.19 -0.41
CA ARG A 285 -22.16 -54.94 -1.52
C ARG A 285 -21.34 -54.71 -2.79
N GLU A 286 -21.12 -55.71 -3.63
CA GLU A 286 -20.07 -55.63 -4.68
C GLU A 286 -20.16 -54.33 -5.53
N SER A 287 -21.35 -53.75 -5.73
CA SER A 287 -21.52 -52.40 -6.30
C SER A 287 -20.94 -51.25 -5.47
N GLU A 288 -21.19 -51.18 -4.16
CA GLU A 288 -20.64 -50.18 -3.23
C GLU A 288 -19.11 -50.38 -3.05
N ALA A 289 -18.61 -51.62 -3.13
CA ALA A 289 -17.18 -51.93 -3.04
C ALA A 289 -16.46 -51.49 -4.31
N GLU A 290 -17.03 -51.81 -5.48
CA GLU A 290 -16.58 -51.27 -6.75
C GLU A 290 -16.68 -49.74 -6.81
N GLU A 291 -17.71 -49.12 -6.23
CA GLU A 291 -17.83 -47.65 -6.17
C GLU A 291 -16.75 -47.03 -5.30
N ILE A 292 -16.45 -47.59 -4.13
CA ILE A 292 -15.34 -47.12 -3.29
C ILE A 292 -13.99 -47.34 -3.99
N VAL A 293 -13.75 -48.50 -4.60
CA VAL A 293 -12.50 -48.75 -5.37
C VAL A 293 -12.38 -47.79 -6.56
N LYS A 294 -13.44 -47.57 -7.33
CA LYS A 294 -13.47 -46.57 -8.42
C LYS A 294 -13.27 -45.15 -7.90
N PHE A 295 -13.74 -44.83 -6.70
CA PHE A 295 -13.53 -43.53 -6.08
C PHE A 295 -12.09 -43.36 -5.55
N GLU A 296 -11.49 -44.41 -4.98
CA GLU A 296 -10.09 -44.42 -4.57
C GLU A 296 -9.13 -44.37 -5.78
N GLU A 297 -9.46 -45.06 -6.86
CA GLU A 297 -8.75 -45.01 -8.14
C GLU A 297 -8.85 -43.60 -8.76
N MET A 298 -10.05 -43.01 -8.82
CA MET A 298 -10.26 -41.62 -9.26
C MET A 298 -9.55 -40.58 -8.37
N VAL A 299 -9.50 -40.81 -7.05
CA VAL A 299 -8.73 -39.96 -6.11
C VAL A 299 -7.22 -40.16 -6.29
N SER A 300 -6.76 -41.37 -6.66
CA SER A 300 -5.37 -41.65 -7.00
C SER A 300 -4.96 -40.95 -8.29
N ASP A 301 -5.80 -41.03 -9.33
CA ASP A 301 -5.61 -40.35 -10.61
C ASP A 301 -5.56 -38.83 -10.43
N LEU A 302 -6.53 -38.25 -9.69
CA LEU A 302 -6.53 -36.82 -9.35
C LEU A 302 -5.27 -36.42 -8.56
N ARG A 303 -4.76 -37.26 -7.65
CA ARG A 303 -3.49 -36.99 -6.94
C ARG A 303 -2.29 -37.05 -7.88
N GLN A 304 -2.26 -37.98 -8.82
CA GLN A 304 -1.21 -38.10 -9.83
C GLN A 304 -1.24 -36.93 -10.82
N GLU A 305 -2.43 -36.48 -11.22
CA GLU A 305 -2.66 -35.30 -12.03
C GLU A 305 -2.20 -34.03 -11.30
N ILE A 306 -2.63 -33.81 -10.05
CA ILE A 306 -2.16 -32.70 -9.20
C ILE A 306 -0.64 -32.71 -9.05
N ALA A 307 -0.01 -33.88 -8.87
CA ALA A 307 1.44 -34.00 -8.83
C ALA A 307 2.09 -33.61 -10.18
N SER A 308 1.50 -34.01 -11.31
CA SER A 308 1.96 -33.64 -12.65
C SER A 308 1.83 -32.13 -12.92
N LEU A 309 0.70 -31.52 -12.52
CA LEU A 309 0.43 -30.09 -12.62
C LEU A 309 1.35 -29.28 -11.70
N THR A 310 1.66 -29.80 -10.51
CA THR A 310 2.63 -29.18 -9.59
C THR A 310 4.05 -29.20 -10.19
N SER A 311 4.44 -30.32 -10.82
CA SER A 311 5.70 -30.44 -11.56
C SER A 311 5.75 -29.52 -12.79
N SER A 312 4.64 -29.39 -13.53
CA SER A 312 4.51 -28.46 -14.66
C SER A 312 4.61 -27.00 -14.21
N ASN A 313 3.92 -26.62 -13.13
CA ASN A 313 4.01 -25.30 -12.52
C ASN A 313 5.42 -24.97 -12.01
N ALA A 314 6.15 -25.94 -11.48
CA ALA A 314 7.56 -25.75 -11.12
C ALA A 314 8.45 -25.46 -12.34
N LYS A 315 8.23 -26.15 -13.48
CA LYS A 315 8.91 -25.85 -14.75
C LYS A 315 8.54 -24.48 -15.29
N LEU A 316 7.25 -24.09 -15.24
CA LEU A 316 6.79 -22.76 -15.66
C LEU A 316 7.44 -21.65 -14.83
N ARG A 317 7.52 -21.79 -13.50
CA ARG A 317 8.23 -20.84 -12.63
C ARG A 317 9.70 -20.71 -13.01
N ALA A 318 10.40 -21.83 -13.22
CA ALA A 318 11.80 -21.81 -13.67
C ALA A 318 11.97 -21.12 -15.05
N MET A 319 11.02 -21.28 -15.98
CA MET A 319 11.03 -20.53 -17.25
C MET A 319 10.76 -19.03 -17.06
N CYS A 320 9.88 -18.64 -16.13
CA CYS A 320 9.64 -17.23 -15.80
C CYS A 320 10.88 -16.57 -15.16
N GLU A 321 11.56 -17.27 -14.25
CA GLU A 321 12.84 -16.84 -13.66
C GLU A 321 13.92 -16.69 -14.75
N MET A 322 14.05 -17.66 -15.65
CA MET A 322 14.98 -17.61 -16.77
C MET A 322 14.67 -16.44 -17.72
N LYS A 323 13.39 -16.16 -18.01
CA LYS A 323 12.96 -15.01 -18.81
C LYS A 323 13.30 -13.69 -18.10
N SER A 324 13.05 -13.58 -16.80
CA SER A 324 13.42 -12.38 -16.02
C SER A 324 14.93 -12.14 -16.03
N HIS A 325 15.73 -13.20 -15.92
CA HIS A 325 17.19 -13.11 -16.02
C HIS A 325 17.64 -12.68 -17.43
N PHE A 326 17.01 -13.20 -18.48
CA PHE A 326 17.27 -12.79 -19.87
C PHE A 326 16.90 -11.32 -20.13
N GLU A 327 15.75 -10.85 -19.66
CA GLU A 327 15.36 -9.43 -19.75
C GLU A 327 16.33 -8.51 -19.00
N THR A 328 16.90 -8.98 -17.88
CA THR A 328 17.93 -8.25 -17.12
C THR A 328 19.23 -8.16 -17.93
N LEU A 329 19.71 -9.27 -18.48
CA LEU A 329 20.89 -9.31 -19.36
C LEU A 329 20.70 -8.45 -20.62
N CYS A 330 19.50 -8.42 -21.21
CA CYS A 330 19.19 -7.52 -22.33
C CYS A 330 19.35 -6.05 -21.94
N LYS A 331 18.80 -5.62 -20.79
CA LYS A 331 18.95 -4.25 -20.28
C LYS A 331 20.41 -3.90 -19.96
N GLU A 332 21.18 -4.84 -19.43
CA GLU A 332 22.63 -4.65 -19.22
C GLU A 332 23.35 -4.44 -20.56
N ARG A 333 23.07 -5.26 -21.58
CA ARG A 333 23.65 -5.09 -22.93
C ARG A 333 23.19 -3.82 -23.62
N GLU A 334 21.95 -3.38 -23.43
CA GLU A 334 21.48 -2.08 -23.94
C GLU A 334 22.23 -0.92 -23.27
N ASN A 335 22.46 -0.96 -21.96
CA ASN A 335 23.24 0.05 -21.23
C ASN A 335 24.72 0.06 -21.65
N GLU A 336 25.33 -1.10 -21.92
CA GLU A 336 26.66 -1.20 -22.54
C GLU A 336 26.68 -0.59 -23.95
N LEU A 337 25.66 -0.86 -24.78
CA LEU A 337 25.52 -0.26 -26.10
C LEU A 337 25.35 1.27 -26.02
N GLU A 338 24.58 1.76 -25.06
CA GLU A 338 24.33 3.19 -24.84
C GLU A 338 25.56 3.94 -24.34
N THR A 339 26.41 3.29 -23.55
CA THR A 339 27.71 3.82 -23.12
C THR A 339 28.77 3.75 -24.24
N LEU A 340 28.77 2.69 -25.04
CA LEU A 340 29.60 2.60 -26.26
C LEU A 340 29.20 3.67 -27.29
N LYS A 341 27.91 3.89 -27.55
CA LYS A 341 27.40 4.97 -28.43
C LYS A 341 27.87 6.34 -27.95
N ARG A 342 27.75 6.64 -26.64
CA ARG A 342 28.26 7.90 -26.06
C ARG A 342 29.77 8.05 -26.27
N ARG A 343 30.54 6.99 -25.99
CA ARG A 343 32.00 6.99 -26.18
C ARG A 343 32.40 7.15 -27.65
N ILE A 344 31.71 6.51 -28.59
CA ILE A 344 31.89 6.72 -30.03
C ILE A 344 31.54 8.15 -30.41
N GLY A 345 30.42 8.70 -29.93
CA GLY A 345 30.02 10.08 -30.20
C GLY A 345 31.03 11.11 -29.70
N ASP A 346 31.61 10.91 -28.52
CA ASP A 346 32.66 11.79 -27.99
C ASP A 346 33.99 11.63 -28.73
N GLU A 347 34.34 10.41 -29.17
CA GLU A 347 35.51 10.20 -30.02
C GLU A 347 35.31 10.77 -31.44
N THR A 348 34.10 10.69 -32.00
CA THR A 348 33.73 11.36 -33.25
C THR A 348 33.79 12.89 -33.12
N LYS A 349 33.39 13.46 -31.97
CA LYS A 349 33.60 14.90 -31.68
C LYS A 349 35.08 15.26 -31.60
N ARG A 350 35.93 14.42 -31.00
CA ARG A 350 37.40 14.61 -30.98
C ARG A 350 37.99 14.54 -32.38
N VAL A 351 37.63 13.52 -33.17
CA VAL A 351 38.11 13.36 -34.56
C VAL A 351 37.65 14.52 -35.44
N SER A 352 36.41 15.01 -35.30
CA SER A 352 35.93 16.18 -36.04
C SER A 352 36.52 17.52 -35.55
N GLN A 353 37.00 17.61 -34.31
CA GLN A 353 37.83 18.74 -33.86
C GLN A 353 39.28 18.68 -34.36
N VAL A 354 39.77 17.51 -34.76
CA VAL A 354 41.16 17.30 -35.24
C VAL A 354 41.24 17.26 -36.79
N GLY A 355 40.16 16.88 -37.48
CA GLY A 355 40.15 16.59 -38.92
C GLY A 355 39.41 17.61 -39.78
N ALA A 356 39.97 18.82 -39.95
CA ALA A 356 39.53 19.75 -41.00
C ALA A 356 40.11 19.35 -42.37
N ILE A 357 39.69 18.20 -42.91
CA ILE A 357 40.09 17.71 -44.25
C ILE A 357 38.85 17.31 -45.04
N SER A 358 38.76 17.77 -46.29
CA SER A 358 37.58 17.73 -47.15
C SER A 358 37.06 16.30 -47.45
N PRO A 359 35.73 16.11 -47.58
CA PRO A 359 35.16 14.82 -47.92
C PRO A 359 35.32 14.50 -49.41
N LEU A 360 35.80 13.29 -49.72
CA LEU A 360 35.68 12.67 -51.03
C LEU A 360 34.46 11.74 -51.05
N THR A 361 33.72 11.79 -52.15
CA THR A 361 32.52 10.99 -52.42
C THR A 361 32.86 9.53 -52.71
N PHE A 362 32.06 8.60 -52.19
CA PHE A 362 32.03 7.22 -52.68
C PHE A 362 30.60 6.65 -52.52
N ASP A 363 29.94 6.43 -53.64
CA ASP A 363 28.76 5.55 -53.75
C ASP A 363 29.23 4.11 -53.95
N GLU A 364 28.45 3.10 -53.51
CA GLU A 364 28.00 1.98 -54.35
C GLU A 364 27.23 0.88 -53.55
N ASP A 365 26.17 0.37 -54.18
CA ASP A 365 25.62 -0.98 -54.15
C ASP A 365 25.36 -1.76 -52.84
N GLN A 366 24.06 -1.93 -52.52
CA GLN A 366 23.55 -3.26 -52.18
C GLN A 366 22.07 -3.48 -52.54
N GLN A 367 21.83 -4.31 -53.56
CA GLN A 367 20.52 -4.95 -53.83
C GLN A 367 20.70 -6.46 -54.01
N ARG A 368 19.61 -7.21 -53.78
CA ARG A 368 19.38 -8.66 -53.95
C ARG A 368 19.78 -9.57 -52.78
N SER A 369 18.77 -10.07 -52.10
CA SER A 369 18.49 -11.52 -52.09
C SER A 369 17.01 -11.80 -51.81
N GLN A 370 16.45 -12.78 -52.53
CA GLN A 370 15.13 -13.35 -52.27
C GLN A 370 15.32 -14.68 -51.52
N GLY A 371 14.34 -15.08 -50.71
CA GLY A 371 14.29 -16.43 -50.13
C GLY A 371 12.84 -16.82 -49.82
N LYS A 372 12.29 -17.77 -50.58
CA LYS A 372 11.00 -18.41 -50.29
C LYS A 372 11.22 -19.60 -49.34
N CYS A 373 10.27 -19.86 -48.43
CA CYS A 373 10.14 -21.13 -47.73
C CYS A 373 8.69 -21.64 -47.82
N VAL A 374 8.54 -22.95 -47.98
CA VAL A 374 7.28 -23.69 -48.19
C VAL A 374 7.47 -25.09 -47.56
N ASP A 375 6.36 -25.66 -47.08
CA ASP A 375 6.13 -27.05 -46.59
C ASP A 375 6.67 -27.51 -45.22
N GLY A 376 5.86 -28.38 -44.58
CA GLY A 376 6.16 -29.14 -43.36
C GLY A 376 4.91 -29.51 -42.54
N ALA A 377 4.21 -30.61 -42.88
CA ALA A 377 3.09 -31.14 -42.08
C ALA A 377 2.99 -32.67 -42.14
N GLU A 378 3.02 -33.31 -40.97
CA GLU A 378 2.90 -34.75 -40.71
C GLU A 378 2.27 -34.94 -39.30
N SER A 379 1.90 -36.11 -38.77
CA SER A 379 1.90 -37.50 -39.27
C SER A 379 0.92 -38.35 -38.43
N SER A 380 0.12 -39.26 -39.02
CA SER A 380 -0.35 -40.46 -38.30
C SER A 380 -1.07 -41.50 -39.17
N THR A 381 -0.71 -42.76 -39.00
CA THR A 381 -1.30 -43.97 -39.60
C THR A 381 -1.60 -45.00 -38.50
N VAL A 382 -2.66 -45.80 -38.64
CA VAL A 382 -3.04 -46.86 -37.69
C VAL A 382 -3.20 -48.19 -38.43
N ASP A 383 -2.64 -49.27 -37.86
CA ASP A 383 -2.59 -50.62 -38.43
C ASP A 383 -3.89 -51.43 -38.26
N LEU A 384 -4.14 -52.36 -39.18
CA LEU A 384 -5.16 -53.41 -39.09
C LEU A 384 -4.63 -54.74 -39.66
N HIS A 385 -4.38 -55.73 -38.79
CA HIS A 385 -4.02 -57.10 -39.19
C HIS A 385 -4.60 -58.15 -38.21
N ALA A 386 -5.72 -58.79 -38.57
CA ALA A 386 -6.31 -59.91 -37.81
C ALA A 386 -7.37 -60.72 -38.60
N LEU A 387 -7.04 -61.31 -39.75
CA LEU A 387 -7.93 -62.25 -40.49
C LEU A 387 -7.13 -63.25 -41.36
N ASP A 388 -6.72 -64.43 -40.83
CA ASP A 388 -6.08 -65.46 -41.67
C ASP A 388 -6.28 -66.95 -41.22
N GLU A 389 -7.15 -67.25 -40.26
CA GLU A 389 -7.28 -68.63 -39.69
C GLU A 389 -8.54 -69.41 -40.15
N ARG A 390 -9.10 -69.14 -41.35
CA ARG A 390 -10.34 -69.81 -41.82
C ARG A 390 -10.24 -70.61 -43.13
N CYS A 391 -9.04 -71.03 -43.52
CA CYS A 391 -8.80 -71.66 -44.83
C CYS A 391 -8.46 -73.17 -44.82
N GLU A 392 -8.25 -73.83 -43.67
CA GLU A 392 -7.70 -75.20 -43.66
C GLU A 392 -8.73 -76.35 -43.75
N ASP A 393 -10.01 -76.14 -43.39
CA ASP A 393 -10.99 -77.23 -43.34
C ASP A 393 -11.47 -77.72 -44.72
N GLY A 394 -11.48 -76.85 -45.74
CA GLY A 394 -11.97 -77.21 -47.08
C GLY A 394 -11.18 -78.33 -47.78
N ALA A 395 -9.90 -78.50 -47.45
CA ALA A 395 -9.05 -79.52 -48.07
C ALA A 395 -9.38 -80.97 -47.63
N ARG A 396 -10.13 -81.14 -46.54
CA ARG A 396 -10.46 -82.48 -46.00
C ARG A 396 -11.72 -83.08 -46.64
N GLU A 397 -12.69 -82.26 -47.05
CA GLU A 397 -13.95 -82.73 -47.62
C GLU A 397 -13.75 -83.33 -49.03
N ASP A 398 -12.94 -82.68 -49.88
CA ASP A 398 -12.65 -83.16 -51.24
C ASP A 398 -12.00 -84.56 -51.26
N SER A 399 -11.15 -84.87 -50.28
CA SER A 399 -10.52 -86.19 -50.14
C SER A 399 -11.54 -87.31 -49.85
N VAL A 400 -12.62 -87.00 -49.12
CA VAL A 400 -13.68 -87.96 -48.80
C VAL A 400 -14.55 -88.25 -50.03
N VAL A 401 -14.88 -87.21 -50.81
CA VAL A 401 -15.65 -87.34 -52.07
C VAL A 401 -14.88 -88.15 -53.11
N GLU A 402 -13.58 -87.93 -53.23
CA GLU A 402 -12.67 -88.67 -54.12
C GLU A 402 -12.62 -90.18 -53.80
N ASN A 403 -12.62 -90.54 -52.51
CA ASN A 403 -12.63 -91.95 -52.08
C ASN A 403 -13.99 -92.63 -52.31
N LEU A 404 -15.10 -91.96 -52.01
CA LEU A 404 -16.45 -92.49 -52.27
C LEU A 404 -16.70 -92.77 -53.76
N ARG A 405 -16.15 -91.95 -54.67
CA ARG A 405 -16.22 -92.20 -56.12
C ARG A 405 -15.49 -93.49 -56.54
N LYS A 406 -14.35 -93.80 -55.92
CA LYS A 406 -13.57 -95.02 -56.19
C LYS A 406 -14.28 -96.27 -55.67
N GLU A 407 -14.88 -96.19 -54.49
CA GLU A 407 -15.71 -97.25 -53.89
C GLU A 407 -16.90 -97.61 -54.81
N LEU A 408 -17.61 -96.59 -55.33
CA LEU A 408 -18.77 -96.77 -56.19
C LEU A 408 -18.42 -97.47 -57.52
N ALA A 409 -17.33 -97.04 -58.17
CA ALA A 409 -16.84 -97.63 -59.41
C ALA A 409 -16.43 -99.12 -59.24
N HIS A 410 -15.89 -99.48 -58.08
CA HIS A 410 -15.56 -100.88 -57.75
C HIS A 410 -16.81 -101.75 -57.58
N GLN A 411 -17.89 -101.20 -57.01
CA GLN A 411 -19.17 -101.93 -56.90
C GLN A 411 -19.83 -102.19 -58.26
N GLU A 412 -19.77 -101.24 -59.20
CA GLU A 412 -20.27 -101.46 -60.58
C GLU A 412 -19.49 -102.57 -61.31
N GLN A 413 -18.17 -102.60 -61.20
CA GLN A 413 -17.35 -103.67 -61.80
C GLN A 413 -17.70 -105.07 -61.25
N LEU A 414 -17.95 -105.17 -59.93
CA LEU A 414 -18.39 -106.42 -59.32
C LEU A 414 -19.78 -106.86 -59.82
N ARG A 415 -20.69 -105.89 -60.05
CA ARG A 415 -22.01 -106.16 -60.60
C ARG A 415 -21.94 -106.69 -62.04
N GLU A 416 -21.19 -106.03 -62.92
CA GLU A 416 -20.98 -106.52 -64.30
C GLU A 416 -20.37 -107.94 -64.31
N ALA A 417 -19.41 -108.21 -63.42
CA ALA A 417 -18.81 -109.53 -63.30
C ALA A 417 -19.81 -110.62 -62.86
N ALA A 418 -20.80 -110.27 -62.01
CA ALA A 418 -21.88 -111.16 -61.62
C ALA A 418 -22.86 -111.41 -62.77
N GLU A 419 -23.27 -110.37 -63.49
CA GLU A 419 -24.19 -110.48 -64.65
C GLU A 419 -23.56 -111.31 -65.79
N ARG A 420 -22.26 -111.15 -66.06
CA ARG A 420 -21.52 -112.02 -67.01
C ARG A 420 -21.43 -113.49 -66.56
N LYS A 421 -21.36 -113.76 -65.25
CA LYS A 421 -21.38 -115.13 -64.73
C LYS A 421 -22.76 -115.77 -64.83
N ALA A 422 -23.84 -115.00 -64.61
CA ALA A 422 -25.21 -115.48 -64.80
C ALA A 422 -25.47 -115.88 -66.26
N ALA A 423 -25.09 -115.02 -67.21
CA ALA A 423 -25.24 -115.30 -68.65
C ALA A 423 -24.46 -116.54 -69.14
N ASN A 424 -23.32 -116.86 -68.49
CA ASN A 424 -22.60 -118.10 -68.78
C ASN A 424 -23.26 -119.35 -68.14
N LEU A 425 -24.01 -119.19 -67.05
CA LEU A 425 -24.69 -120.31 -66.39
C LEU A 425 -25.90 -120.80 -67.20
N ASP A 426 -26.70 -119.87 -67.73
CA ASP A 426 -27.85 -120.19 -68.60
C ASP A 426 -27.43 -120.95 -69.87
N LYS A 427 -26.25 -120.62 -70.41
CA LYS A 427 -25.66 -121.36 -71.55
C LYS A 427 -25.27 -122.80 -71.22
N VAL A 428 -24.81 -123.06 -70.00
CA VAL A 428 -24.40 -124.42 -69.57
C VAL A 428 -25.62 -125.30 -69.23
N LEU A 429 -26.75 -124.70 -68.85
CA LEU A 429 -27.98 -125.43 -68.54
C LEU A 429 -28.77 -125.88 -69.78
N GLN A 430 -28.56 -125.25 -70.96
CA GLN A 430 -29.19 -125.71 -72.20
C GLN A 430 -28.55 -126.95 -72.84
N ASP A 431 -27.25 -127.21 -72.60
CA ASP A 431 -26.49 -128.27 -73.27
C ASP A 431 -26.47 -129.63 -72.54
N ARG A 432 -27.27 -129.81 -71.48
CA ARG A 432 -27.35 -131.07 -70.69
C ARG A 432 -28.76 -131.63 -70.54
N SER A 433 -29.45 -131.83 -71.66
CA SER A 433 -30.59 -132.75 -71.75
C SER A 433 -30.22 -133.91 -72.68
N LEU A 434 -29.97 -135.10 -72.12
CA LEU A 434 -30.17 -136.43 -72.73
C LEU A 434 -29.59 -137.56 -71.82
N GLY A 435 -30.45 -138.50 -71.43
CA GLY A 435 -30.13 -139.91 -71.09
C GLY A 435 -29.24 -140.19 -69.88
N HIS A 436 -29.82 -140.27 -68.67
CA HIS A 436 -29.23 -140.96 -67.50
C HIS A 436 -30.30 -141.83 -66.81
N SER A 437 -29.87 -142.89 -66.12
CA SER A 437 -30.70 -143.98 -65.59
C SER A 437 -31.55 -143.60 -64.37
N ASP A 438 -32.76 -144.18 -64.24
CA ASP A 438 -33.69 -143.90 -63.12
C ASP A 438 -33.08 -144.13 -61.72
N SER A 439 -32.11 -145.05 -61.58
CA SER A 439 -31.36 -145.25 -60.32
C SER A 439 -30.57 -144.01 -59.92
N ASP A 440 -29.79 -143.45 -60.85
CA ASP A 440 -28.98 -142.25 -60.62
C ASP A 440 -29.87 -141.04 -60.39
N ILE A 441 -31.02 -140.98 -61.05
CA ILE A 441 -32.05 -139.96 -60.83
C ILE A 441 -32.55 -140.00 -59.37
N THR A 442 -32.78 -141.18 -58.76
CA THR A 442 -33.19 -141.23 -57.34
C THR A 442 -32.11 -140.76 -56.36
N GLU A 443 -30.83 -141.09 -56.60
CA GLU A 443 -29.74 -140.62 -55.73
C GLU A 443 -29.47 -139.12 -55.91
N LEU A 444 -29.55 -138.63 -57.15
CA LEU A 444 -29.48 -137.20 -57.46
C LEU A 444 -30.66 -136.44 -56.85
N ASN A 445 -31.89 -136.97 -56.91
CA ASN A 445 -33.05 -136.35 -56.27
C ASN A 445 -32.93 -136.30 -54.73
N GLY A 446 -32.36 -137.34 -54.11
CA GLY A 446 -32.04 -137.32 -52.67
C GLY A 446 -31.02 -136.23 -52.32
N LYS A 447 -29.94 -136.10 -53.10
CA LYS A 447 -28.93 -135.04 -52.95
C LYS A 447 -29.50 -133.65 -53.26
N ILE A 448 -30.39 -133.52 -54.24
CA ILE A 448 -31.11 -132.28 -54.53
C ILE A 448 -31.96 -131.88 -53.33
N GLN A 449 -32.76 -132.81 -52.77
CA GLN A 449 -33.59 -132.53 -51.60
C GLN A 449 -32.76 -132.16 -50.34
N GLU A 450 -31.60 -132.79 -50.14
CA GLU A 450 -30.67 -132.40 -49.07
C GLU A 450 -30.09 -131.00 -49.31
N LEU A 451 -29.63 -130.70 -50.54
CA LEU A 451 -29.12 -129.39 -50.92
C LEU A 451 -30.20 -128.30 -50.83
N GLU A 452 -31.44 -128.59 -51.20
CA GLU A 452 -32.61 -127.72 -51.02
C GLU A 452 -32.88 -127.46 -49.54
N GLY A 453 -32.80 -128.48 -48.68
CA GLY A 453 -32.87 -128.33 -47.23
C GLY A 453 -31.76 -127.46 -46.65
N GLN A 454 -30.51 -127.66 -47.10
CA GLN A 454 -29.37 -126.82 -46.71
C GLN A 454 -29.51 -125.38 -47.22
N VAL A 455 -30.03 -125.19 -48.44
CA VAL A 455 -30.32 -123.86 -49.03
C VAL A 455 -31.43 -123.17 -48.24
N ALA A 456 -32.52 -123.85 -47.89
CA ALA A 456 -33.59 -123.30 -47.07
C ALA A 456 -33.11 -122.92 -45.66
N SER A 457 -32.27 -123.76 -45.03
CA SER A 457 -31.66 -123.46 -43.72
C SER A 457 -30.76 -122.23 -43.80
N ARG A 458 -29.87 -122.16 -44.82
CA ARG A 458 -29.00 -120.99 -45.05
C ARG A 458 -29.80 -119.74 -45.38
N GLN A 459 -30.88 -119.84 -46.14
CA GLN A 459 -31.80 -118.72 -46.41
C GLN A 459 -32.45 -118.22 -45.11
N ALA A 460 -32.89 -119.11 -44.22
CA ALA A 460 -33.43 -118.74 -42.91
C ALA A 460 -32.39 -118.08 -41.99
N GLU A 461 -31.13 -118.55 -42.01
CA GLU A 461 -30.01 -117.90 -41.31
C GLU A 461 -29.68 -116.52 -41.89
N ILE A 462 -29.61 -116.39 -43.22
CA ILE A 462 -29.41 -115.11 -43.92
C ILE A 462 -30.53 -114.12 -43.57
N LEU A 463 -31.79 -114.56 -43.50
CA LEU A 463 -32.91 -113.72 -43.07
C LEU A 463 -32.75 -113.27 -41.60
N LYS A 464 -32.39 -114.17 -40.69
CA LYS A 464 -32.09 -113.81 -39.28
C LYS A 464 -30.94 -112.80 -39.16
N VAL A 465 -29.87 -112.97 -39.93
CA VAL A 465 -28.74 -112.01 -39.98
C VAL A 465 -29.20 -110.67 -40.56
N ARG A 466 -30.01 -110.68 -41.62
CA ARG A 466 -30.60 -109.48 -42.23
C ARG A 466 -31.51 -108.71 -41.27
N GLU A 467 -32.31 -109.40 -40.45
CA GLU A 467 -33.16 -108.74 -39.44
C GLU A 467 -32.33 -108.18 -38.28
N LYS A 468 -31.32 -108.89 -37.80
CA LYS A 468 -30.36 -108.33 -36.82
C LYS A 468 -29.64 -107.10 -37.36
N ALA A 469 -29.18 -107.15 -38.61
CA ALA A 469 -28.57 -106.00 -39.28
C ALA A 469 -29.53 -104.81 -39.41
N LYS A 470 -30.82 -105.05 -39.69
CA LYS A 470 -31.85 -104.00 -39.66
C LYS A 470 -32.05 -103.40 -38.26
N SER A 471 -32.04 -104.21 -37.19
CA SER A 471 -32.13 -103.73 -35.80
C SER A 471 -30.96 -102.79 -35.48
N TYR A 472 -29.72 -103.25 -35.73
CA TYR A 472 -28.53 -102.43 -35.51
C TYR A 472 -28.52 -101.15 -36.36
N LEU A 473 -28.96 -101.20 -37.63
CA LEU A 473 -29.11 -100.00 -38.45
C LEU A 473 -30.16 -99.03 -37.89
N TRP A 474 -31.25 -99.54 -37.30
CA TRP A 474 -32.26 -98.69 -36.67
C TRP A 474 -31.77 -98.06 -35.36
N GLU A 475 -31.05 -98.83 -34.53
CA GLU A 475 -30.38 -98.36 -33.32
C GLU A 475 -29.33 -97.28 -33.65
N ILE A 476 -28.43 -97.53 -34.60
CA ILE A 476 -27.42 -96.57 -35.07
C ILE A 476 -28.09 -95.30 -35.61
N ASN A 477 -29.18 -95.41 -36.39
CA ASN A 477 -29.90 -94.23 -36.89
C ASN A 477 -30.58 -93.45 -35.76
N ALA A 478 -31.10 -94.12 -34.73
CA ALA A 478 -31.67 -93.47 -33.55
C ALA A 478 -30.60 -92.78 -32.69
N GLU A 479 -29.40 -93.35 -32.59
CA GLU A 479 -28.25 -92.71 -31.92
C GLU A 479 -27.72 -91.53 -32.72
N ASN A 480 -27.57 -91.65 -34.04
CA ASN A 480 -27.19 -90.54 -34.92
C ASN A 480 -28.19 -89.38 -34.83
N ALA A 481 -29.50 -89.65 -34.74
CA ALA A 481 -30.51 -88.61 -34.53
C ALA A 481 -30.36 -87.91 -33.16
N LYS A 482 -30.05 -88.66 -32.09
CA LYS A 482 -29.77 -88.07 -30.76
C LYS A 482 -28.49 -87.23 -30.76
N LEU A 483 -27.42 -87.71 -31.39
CA LEU A 483 -26.15 -87.01 -31.49
C LEU A 483 -26.29 -85.73 -32.32
N LYS A 484 -27.03 -85.78 -33.43
CA LYS A 484 -27.34 -84.59 -34.23
C LYS A 484 -28.11 -83.54 -33.42
N LYS A 485 -29.13 -83.95 -32.66
CA LYS A 485 -29.89 -83.05 -31.78
C LYS A 485 -29.00 -82.41 -30.70
N LYS A 486 -28.07 -83.17 -30.10
CA LYS A 486 -27.09 -82.63 -29.15
C LYS A 486 -26.13 -81.63 -29.80
N LEU A 487 -25.65 -81.91 -31.01
CA LEU A 487 -24.79 -81.00 -31.75
C LEU A 487 -25.53 -79.68 -32.08
N GLU A 488 -26.80 -79.75 -32.47
CA GLU A 488 -27.65 -78.56 -32.69
C GLU A 488 -27.87 -77.78 -31.38
N GLU A 489 -28.05 -78.45 -30.24
CA GLU A 489 -28.17 -77.83 -28.91
C GLU A 489 -26.86 -77.17 -28.45
N GLU A 490 -25.71 -77.82 -28.63
CA GLU A 490 -24.39 -77.28 -28.31
C GLU A 490 -24.03 -76.09 -29.23
N GLN A 491 -24.36 -76.16 -30.52
CA GLN A 491 -24.20 -75.04 -31.45
C GLN A 491 -25.07 -73.84 -31.07
N ALA A 492 -26.34 -74.06 -30.71
CA ALA A 492 -27.23 -73.01 -30.23
C ALA A 492 -26.72 -72.38 -28.92
N SER A 493 -26.24 -73.21 -27.98
CA SER A 493 -25.65 -72.74 -26.72
C SER A 493 -24.36 -71.94 -26.96
N GLY A 494 -23.50 -72.37 -27.90
CA GLY A 494 -22.27 -71.67 -28.26
C GLY A 494 -22.53 -70.30 -28.91
N LEU A 495 -23.53 -70.23 -29.79
CA LEU A 495 -23.96 -68.96 -30.40
C LEU A 495 -24.55 -68.00 -29.36
N ALA A 496 -25.39 -68.49 -28.44
CA ALA A 496 -25.94 -67.68 -27.35
C ALA A 496 -24.83 -67.11 -26.44
N LEU A 497 -23.87 -67.96 -26.06
CA LEU A 497 -22.70 -67.55 -25.27
C LEU A 497 -21.86 -66.49 -26.01
N SER A 498 -21.63 -66.68 -27.31
CA SER A 498 -20.89 -65.70 -28.14
C SER A 498 -21.59 -64.36 -28.23
N GLN A 499 -22.93 -64.35 -28.38
CA GLN A 499 -23.72 -63.12 -28.41
C GLN A 499 -23.72 -62.40 -27.05
N GLU A 500 -23.73 -63.16 -25.95
CA GLU A 500 -23.61 -62.61 -24.60
C GLU A 500 -22.25 -61.93 -24.38
N TYR A 501 -21.16 -62.57 -24.82
CA TYR A 501 -19.82 -61.95 -24.78
C TYR A 501 -19.70 -60.72 -25.68
N GLU A 502 -20.28 -60.74 -26.88
CA GLU A 502 -20.29 -59.59 -27.78
C GLU A 502 -21.08 -58.42 -27.17
N ALA A 503 -22.25 -58.67 -26.57
CA ALA A 503 -23.03 -57.66 -25.87
C ALA A 503 -22.29 -57.07 -24.65
N LYS A 504 -21.59 -57.92 -23.87
CA LYS A 504 -20.73 -57.49 -22.76
C LYS A 504 -19.56 -56.62 -23.24
N LEU A 505 -18.93 -56.98 -24.35
CA LEU A 505 -17.84 -56.20 -24.96
C LEU A 505 -18.33 -54.84 -25.46
N GLN A 506 -19.46 -54.79 -26.17
CA GLN A 506 -20.09 -53.54 -26.61
C GLN A 506 -20.46 -52.63 -25.43
N HIS A 507 -20.98 -53.19 -24.35
CA HIS A 507 -21.27 -52.45 -23.12
C HIS A 507 -19.99 -51.89 -22.48
N ALA A 508 -18.92 -52.68 -22.39
CA ALA A 508 -17.63 -52.22 -21.87
C ALA A 508 -17.03 -51.09 -22.71
N LEU A 509 -17.07 -51.19 -24.05
CA LEU A 509 -16.65 -50.11 -24.96
C LEU A 509 -17.52 -48.86 -24.84
N SER A 510 -18.82 -49.00 -24.62
CA SER A 510 -19.71 -47.86 -24.35
C SER A 510 -19.41 -47.18 -23.01
N ILE A 511 -18.99 -47.93 -21.98
CA ILE A 511 -18.53 -47.36 -20.71
C ILE A 511 -17.20 -46.62 -20.92
N GLN A 512 -16.21 -47.27 -21.56
CA GLN A 512 -14.89 -46.69 -21.80
C GLN A 512 -14.99 -45.37 -22.57
N THR A 513 -15.72 -45.34 -23.69
CA THR A 513 -15.92 -44.10 -24.47
C THR A 513 -16.72 -43.03 -23.71
N GLY A 514 -17.51 -43.41 -22.71
CA GLY A 514 -18.17 -42.49 -21.78
C GLY A 514 -17.21 -41.89 -20.75
N VAL A 515 -16.27 -42.68 -20.23
CA VAL A 515 -15.20 -42.24 -19.33
C VAL A 515 -14.22 -41.32 -20.06
N GLU A 516 -13.76 -41.70 -21.26
CA GLU A 516 -12.86 -40.90 -22.10
C GLU A 516 -13.45 -39.52 -22.41
N LYS A 517 -14.75 -39.44 -22.74
CA LYS A 517 -15.44 -38.14 -22.95
C LYS A 517 -15.47 -37.28 -21.70
N LYS A 518 -15.71 -37.87 -20.52
CA LYS A 518 -15.67 -37.13 -19.25
C LYS A 518 -14.26 -36.64 -18.90
N ALA A 519 -13.24 -37.45 -19.18
CA ALA A 519 -11.84 -37.06 -18.98
C ALA A 519 -11.44 -35.90 -19.91
N ILE A 520 -11.84 -35.94 -21.18
CA ILE A 520 -11.63 -34.83 -22.13
C ILE A 520 -12.34 -33.56 -21.64
N GLN A 521 -13.62 -33.64 -21.25
CA GLN A 521 -14.36 -32.50 -20.73
C GLN A 521 -13.71 -31.90 -19.47
N ALA A 522 -13.29 -32.73 -18.52
CA ALA A 522 -12.58 -32.28 -17.32
C ALA A 522 -11.25 -31.59 -17.66
N SER A 523 -10.52 -32.09 -18.67
CA SER A 523 -9.29 -31.46 -19.17
C SER A 523 -9.58 -30.08 -19.80
N GLU A 524 -10.64 -29.93 -20.58
CA GLU A 524 -11.05 -28.65 -21.18
C GLU A 524 -11.46 -27.63 -20.09
N GLU A 525 -12.20 -28.07 -19.06
CA GLU A 525 -12.58 -27.25 -17.90
C GLU A 525 -11.35 -26.82 -17.07
N LEU A 526 -10.36 -27.70 -16.92
CA LEU A 526 -9.09 -27.42 -16.24
C LEU A 526 -8.20 -26.45 -17.04
N GLU A 527 -8.11 -26.61 -18.37
CA GLU A 527 -7.41 -25.67 -19.25
C GLU A 527 -8.05 -24.27 -19.23
N GLY A 528 -9.38 -24.19 -19.27
CA GLY A 528 -10.12 -22.94 -19.12
C GLY A 528 -9.83 -22.26 -17.78
N SER A 529 -9.84 -23.03 -16.69
CA SER A 529 -9.50 -22.55 -15.34
C SER A 529 -8.06 -22.06 -15.25
N LEU A 530 -7.10 -22.77 -15.85
CA LEU A 530 -5.70 -22.38 -15.92
C LEU A 530 -5.51 -21.08 -16.72
N GLY A 531 -6.25 -20.90 -17.81
CA GLY A 531 -6.28 -19.66 -18.59
C GLY A 531 -6.69 -18.44 -17.77
N VAL A 532 -7.77 -18.57 -16.97
CA VAL A 532 -8.22 -17.51 -16.05
C VAL A 532 -7.16 -17.20 -14.98
N ILE A 533 -6.55 -18.24 -14.39
CA ILE A 533 -5.46 -18.08 -13.41
C ILE A 533 -4.26 -17.33 -14.02
N MET A 534 -3.87 -17.67 -15.26
CA MET A 534 -2.80 -16.97 -15.96
C MET A 534 -3.17 -15.50 -16.24
N GLU A 535 -4.39 -15.20 -16.67
CA GLU A 535 -4.84 -13.82 -16.87
C GLU A 535 -4.80 -13.02 -15.56
N CYS A 536 -5.33 -13.58 -14.46
CA CYS A 536 -5.24 -13.00 -13.12
C CYS A 536 -3.78 -12.75 -12.70
N GLN A 537 -2.87 -13.69 -12.94
CA GLN A 537 -1.46 -13.52 -12.63
C GLN A 537 -0.82 -12.36 -13.42
N THR A 538 -1.16 -12.19 -14.71
CA THR A 538 -0.67 -11.04 -15.49
C THR A 538 -1.22 -9.71 -14.99
N LYS A 539 -2.49 -9.66 -14.55
CA LYS A 539 -3.11 -8.47 -13.95
C LYS A 539 -2.45 -8.12 -12.61
N ILE A 540 -2.20 -9.10 -11.74
CA ILE A 540 -1.46 -8.91 -10.48
C ILE A 540 -0.07 -8.32 -10.77
N SER A 541 0.71 -8.93 -11.67
CA SER A 541 2.04 -8.43 -12.05
C SER A 541 2.02 -7.05 -12.73
N ALA A 542 0.88 -6.59 -13.25
CA ALA A 542 0.71 -5.22 -13.74
C ALA A 542 0.44 -4.24 -12.59
N LEU A 543 -0.45 -4.60 -11.66
CA LEU A 543 -0.75 -3.81 -10.47
C LEU A 543 0.47 -3.67 -9.54
N GLU A 544 1.28 -4.71 -9.37
CA GLU A 544 2.53 -4.64 -8.60
C GLU A 544 3.51 -3.60 -9.17
N ARG A 545 3.62 -3.52 -10.50
CA ARG A 545 4.43 -2.50 -11.20
C ARG A 545 3.85 -1.10 -11.04
N GLU A 546 2.53 -0.95 -11.07
CA GLU A 546 1.86 0.34 -10.84
C GLU A 546 2.05 0.82 -9.39
N ILE A 547 1.89 -0.07 -8.41
CA ILE A 547 2.17 0.20 -6.98
C ILE A 547 3.63 0.60 -6.77
N ALA A 548 4.58 -0.05 -7.44
CA ALA A 548 5.99 0.31 -7.36
C ALA A 548 6.27 1.73 -7.90
N LEU A 549 5.64 2.11 -9.02
CA LEU A 549 5.75 3.46 -9.58
C LEU A 549 5.12 4.54 -8.67
N GLU A 550 3.96 4.26 -8.07
CA GLU A 550 3.34 5.20 -7.12
C GLU A 550 4.16 5.34 -5.82
N ARG A 551 4.80 4.27 -5.34
CA ARG A 551 5.75 4.37 -4.20
C ARG A 551 6.92 5.30 -4.54
N MET A 552 7.52 5.18 -5.72
CA MET A 552 8.60 6.09 -6.15
C MET A 552 8.15 7.56 -6.19
N LYS A 553 6.92 7.86 -6.63
CA LYS A 553 6.38 9.23 -6.60
C LYS A 553 6.17 9.75 -5.18
N VAL A 554 5.72 8.88 -4.26
CA VAL A 554 5.58 9.23 -2.83
C VAL A 554 6.94 9.52 -2.21
N ASP A 555 7.96 8.73 -2.53
CA ASP A 555 9.33 8.95 -2.05
C ASP A 555 9.91 10.26 -2.60
N GLU A 556 9.73 10.56 -3.89
CA GLU A 556 10.13 11.85 -4.50
C GLU A 556 9.40 13.05 -3.85
N ALA A 557 8.11 12.90 -3.51
CA ALA A 557 7.34 13.92 -2.81
C ALA A 557 7.80 14.10 -1.35
N ASN A 558 8.23 13.02 -0.69
CA ASN A 558 8.81 13.06 0.65
C ASN A 558 10.17 13.77 0.65
N GLU A 559 11.05 13.49 -0.32
CA GLU A 559 12.34 14.20 -0.48
C GLU A 559 12.13 15.71 -0.71
N LYS A 560 11.20 16.09 -1.59
CA LYS A 560 10.82 17.50 -1.79
C LYS A 560 10.30 18.15 -0.52
N THR A 561 9.47 17.44 0.26
CA THR A 561 8.94 17.92 1.54
C THR A 561 10.06 18.14 2.55
N LEU A 562 11.04 17.23 2.64
CA LEU A 562 12.22 17.36 3.49
C LEU A 562 13.13 18.52 3.05
N SER A 563 13.33 18.73 1.74
CA SER A 563 14.06 19.91 1.22
C SER A 563 13.40 21.21 1.67
N ILE A 564 12.09 21.37 1.40
CA ILE A 564 11.30 22.54 1.78
C ILE A 564 11.33 22.76 3.30
N GLN A 565 11.27 21.68 4.10
CA GLN A 565 11.37 21.78 5.56
C GLN A 565 12.76 22.24 6.01
N SER A 566 13.83 21.80 5.36
CA SER A 566 15.21 22.25 5.63
C SER A 566 15.41 23.73 5.25
N GLU A 567 14.88 24.16 4.10
CA GLU A 567 14.89 25.55 3.65
C GLU A 567 14.10 26.44 4.61
N PHE A 568 12.89 26.04 4.99
CA PHE A 568 12.08 26.75 5.98
C PHE A 568 12.79 26.90 7.32
N ASN A 569 13.49 25.87 7.80
CA ASN A 569 14.31 25.95 9.00
C ASN A 569 15.48 26.93 8.83
N SER A 570 16.16 26.95 7.68
CA SER A 570 17.20 27.94 7.37
C SER A 570 16.65 29.37 7.36
N TYR A 571 15.49 29.61 6.74
CA TYR A 571 14.83 30.92 6.76
C TYR A 571 14.42 31.34 8.17
N LYS A 572 13.89 30.41 8.98
CA LYS A 572 13.51 30.64 10.38
C LYS A 572 14.71 31.01 11.25
N GLU A 573 15.88 30.39 11.01
CA GLU A 573 17.11 30.70 11.72
C GLU A 573 17.70 32.05 11.28
N LYS A 574 17.75 32.34 9.98
CA LYS A 574 18.13 33.66 9.45
C LYS A 574 17.24 34.78 10.01
N ALA A 575 15.93 34.56 10.08
CA ALA A 575 14.98 35.52 10.67
C ALA A 575 15.23 35.75 12.17
N ARG A 576 15.57 34.69 12.93
CA ARG A 576 15.97 34.80 14.34
C ARG A 576 17.27 35.58 14.53
N MET A 577 18.28 35.34 13.69
CA MET A 577 19.52 36.12 13.74
C MET A 577 19.27 37.60 13.43
N ALA A 578 18.52 37.91 12.36
CA ALA A 578 18.18 39.29 12.00
C ALA A 578 17.35 40.03 13.07
N LEU A 579 16.49 39.32 13.82
CA LEU A 579 15.81 39.86 14.99
C LEU A 579 16.80 40.10 16.15
N SER A 580 17.66 39.13 16.47
CA SER A 580 18.68 39.28 17.52
C SER A 580 19.68 40.41 17.24
N GLU A 581 20.05 40.63 15.97
CA GLU A 581 20.88 41.76 15.53
C GLU A 581 20.14 43.09 15.72
N ARG A 582 18.83 43.13 15.43
CA ARG A 582 18.00 44.31 15.69
C ARG A 582 17.86 44.60 17.18
N ASP A 583 17.61 43.60 18.00
CA ASP A 583 17.49 43.74 19.45
C ASP A 583 18.81 44.23 20.07
N ALA A 584 19.95 43.73 19.57
CA ALA A 584 21.27 44.23 19.95
C ALA A 584 21.50 45.69 19.51
N ALA A 585 21.10 46.06 18.29
CA ALA A 585 21.20 47.44 17.81
C ALA A 585 20.30 48.41 18.60
N ILE A 586 19.10 47.98 18.98
CA ILE A 586 18.20 48.74 19.86
C ILE A 586 18.85 48.92 21.23
N ALA A 587 19.38 47.86 21.85
CA ALA A 587 20.06 47.97 23.14
C ALA A 587 21.28 48.92 23.10
N VAL A 588 22.03 48.95 22.00
CA VAL A 588 23.12 49.91 21.79
C VAL A 588 22.57 51.34 21.68
N SER A 589 21.50 51.54 20.91
CA SER A 589 20.82 52.84 20.76
C SER A 589 20.28 53.35 22.10
N ASP A 590 19.57 52.52 22.85
CA ASP A 590 19.04 52.85 24.18
C ASP A 590 20.18 53.25 25.12
N SER A 591 21.29 52.51 25.14
CA SER A 591 22.48 52.87 25.94
C SER A 591 23.10 54.22 25.56
N ALA A 592 22.92 54.68 24.31
CA ALA A 592 23.40 55.96 23.83
C ALA A 592 22.44 57.10 24.20
N VAL A 593 21.12 56.86 24.08
CA VAL A 593 20.08 57.78 24.58
C VAL A 593 20.22 57.98 26.09
N ASP A 594 20.48 56.90 26.84
CA ASP A 594 20.71 56.92 28.28
C ASP A 594 21.93 57.77 28.67
N ARG A 595 23.02 57.66 27.90
CA ARG A 595 24.22 58.49 28.07
C ARG A 595 23.94 59.96 27.75
N ALA A 596 23.37 60.26 26.59
CA ALA A 596 22.99 61.61 26.21
C ALA A 596 22.04 62.26 27.24
N THR A 597 21.12 61.48 27.81
CA THR A 597 20.19 61.94 28.87
C THR A 597 20.92 62.21 30.20
N ARG A 598 21.96 61.44 30.56
CA ARG A 598 22.83 61.76 31.71
C ARG A 598 23.62 63.05 31.45
N ASP A 599 24.27 63.15 30.30
CA ASP A 599 25.09 64.33 29.93
C ASP A 599 24.25 65.62 29.91
N LEU A 600 23.00 65.55 29.43
CA LEU A 600 22.06 66.67 29.46
C LEU A 600 21.62 67.03 30.89
N ARG A 601 21.38 66.04 31.77
CA ARG A 601 21.08 66.30 33.19
C ARG A 601 22.27 66.91 33.93
N GLU A 602 23.50 66.49 33.62
CA GLU A 602 24.70 67.07 34.22
C GLU A 602 24.91 68.52 33.73
N LYS A 603 24.75 68.78 32.44
CA LYS A 603 24.76 70.15 31.89
C LYS A 603 23.64 71.02 32.47
N LEU A 604 22.47 70.45 32.73
CA LEU A 604 21.36 71.14 33.42
C LEU A 604 21.77 71.53 34.84
N MET A 605 22.27 70.58 35.66
CA MET A 605 22.76 70.88 37.02
C MET A 605 23.89 71.92 37.04
N GLN A 606 24.81 71.88 36.06
CA GLN A 606 25.86 72.90 35.92
C GLN A 606 25.29 74.27 35.51
N ALA A 607 24.22 74.32 34.73
CA ALA A 607 23.54 75.56 34.38
C ALA A 607 22.73 76.12 35.56
N GLU A 608 22.01 75.27 36.30
CA GLU A 608 21.29 75.61 37.53
C GLU A 608 22.25 76.17 38.58
N ALA A 609 23.39 75.51 38.84
CA ALA A 609 24.41 76.02 39.77
C ALA A 609 24.99 77.39 39.35
N LYS A 610 25.12 77.67 38.05
CA LYS A 610 25.51 78.99 37.54
C LYS A 610 24.41 80.03 37.69
N VAL A 611 23.15 79.64 37.56
CA VAL A 611 22.01 80.53 37.85
C VAL A 611 21.99 80.89 39.34
N ASP A 612 22.24 79.94 40.24
CA ASP A 612 22.39 80.22 41.68
C ASP A 612 23.57 81.16 41.98
N GLU A 613 24.73 80.94 41.35
CA GLU A 613 25.91 81.81 41.49
C GLU A 613 25.64 83.24 40.99
N LEU A 614 25.01 83.39 39.81
CA LEU A 614 24.59 84.67 39.28
C LEU A 614 23.53 85.32 40.17
N SER A 615 22.56 84.55 40.67
CA SER A 615 21.54 85.04 41.61
C SER A 615 22.12 85.48 42.95
N ALA A 616 23.28 84.95 43.37
CA ALA A 616 24.03 85.40 44.54
C ALA A 616 24.94 86.61 44.26
N LEU A 617 25.26 86.89 42.98
CA LEU A 617 25.97 88.09 42.54
C LEU A 617 25.02 89.28 42.35
N VAL A 618 23.79 89.07 41.91
CA VAL A 618 22.75 90.12 41.78
C VAL A 618 22.63 91.00 43.04
N PRO A 619 22.39 90.48 44.26
CA PRO A 619 22.26 91.34 45.45
C PRO A 619 23.56 92.07 45.84
N LYS A 620 24.74 91.54 45.45
CA LYS A 620 26.02 92.24 45.64
C LYS A 620 26.11 93.43 44.70
N LEU A 621 25.83 93.22 43.41
CA LEU A 621 25.78 94.29 42.40
C LEU A 621 24.70 95.31 42.72
N GLU A 622 23.52 94.90 43.22
CA GLU A 622 22.48 95.82 43.72
C GLU A 622 22.96 96.63 44.93
N SER A 623 23.74 96.05 45.83
CA SER A 623 24.35 96.78 46.96
C SER A 623 25.45 97.75 46.50
N GLU A 624 26.28 97.37 45.53
CA GLU A 624 27.29 98.24 44.92
C GLU A 624 26.63 99.39 44.15
N ILE A 625 25.63 99.09 43.31
CA ILE A 625 24.81 100.09 42.61
C ILE A 625 24.12 101.01 43.61
N SER A 626 23.59 100.50 44.73
CA SER A 626 22.99 101.33 45.78
C SER A 626 24.03 102.27 46.40
N SER A 627 25.22 101.77 46.73
CA SER A 627 26.32 102.59 47.28
C SER A 627 26.86 103.62 46.27
N LEU A 628 26.95 103.27 44.99
CA LEU A 628 27.31 104.17 43.90
C LEU A 628 26.22 105.20 43.64
N THR A 629 24.94 104.84 43.81
CA THR A 629 23.81 105.76 43.69
C THR A 629 23.75 106.73 44.88
N GLU A 630 24.11 106.29 46.08
CA GLU A 630 24.29 107.18 47.24
C GLU A 630 25.50 108.11 47.07
N SER A 631 26.63 107.59 46.58
CA SER A 631 27.81 108.39 46.23
C SER A 631 27.52 109.39 45.10
N LEU A 632 26.75 108.99 44.08
CA LEU A 632 26.30 109.88 43.00
C LEU A 632 25.32 110.93 43.51
N ARG A 633 24.40 110.57 44.42
CA ARG A 633 23.50 111.52 45.07
C ARG A 633 24.28 112.52 45.93
N ALA A 634 25.30 112.09 46.65
CA ALA A 634 26.21 112.98 47.37
C ALA A 634 27.00 113.90 46.41
N ALA A 635 27.55 113.37 45.32
CA ALA A 635 28.24 114.15 44.30
C ALA A 635 27.29 115.12 43.54
N GLN A 636 26.01 114.78 43.37
CA GLN A 636 25.00 115.68 42.84
C GLN A 636 24.63 116.77 43.85
N GLN A 637 24.58 116.46 45.14
CA GLN A 637 24.39 117.44 46.21
C GLN A 637 25.58 118.40 46.32
N GLU A 638 26.82 117.92 46.12
CA GLU A 638 27.99 118.78 45.93
C GLU A 638 27.91 119.60 44.63
N LYS A 639 27.46 119.01 43.52
CA LYS A 639 27.32 119.70 42.23
C LYS A 639 26.28 120.82 42.26
N GLU A 640 25.14 120.61 42.94
CA GLU A 640 24.12 121.64 43.17
C GLU A 640 24.64 122.75 44.10
N SER A 641 25.56 122.45 45.01
CA SER A 641 26.28 123.47 45.79
C SER A 641 27.41 124.20 45.02
N ALA A 642 27.85 123.65 43.89
CA ALA A 642 28.96 124.18 43.08
C ALA A 642 28.51 124.89 41.77
N SER A 643 27.25 124.75 41.34
CA SER A 643 26.77 125.24 40.04
C SER A 643 26.23 126.68 40.06
N SER A 644 26.88 127.60 40.78
CA SER A 644 26.63 129.06 40.66
C SER A 644 27.80 129.83 40.04
N ALA A 645 28.75 129.14 39.39
CA ALA A 645 29.86 129.76 38.67
C ALA A 645 30.31 128.93 37.47
N ALA A 646 30.65 129.63 36.38
CA ALA A 646 31.27 129.15 35.13
C ALA A 646 30.47 128.11 34.31
N GLY A 647 29.90 128.56 33.19
CA GLY A 647 29.72 127.72 32.02
C GLY A 647 30.91 127.85 31.07
N LEU A 648 31.16 126.80 30.27
CA LEU A 648 31.64 126.88 28.87
C LEU A 648 31.80 125.46 28.29
N ASP A 649 31.23 125.29 27.09
CA ASP A 649 31.54 124.37 26.00
C ASP A 649 32.31 123.06 26.24
N ARG A 650 31.76 121.99 25.64
CA ARG A 650 32.54 121.08 24.78
C ARG A 650 31.65 120.26 23.84
N GLU A 651 31.87 120.44 22.54
CA GLU A 651 31.65 119.40 21.53
C GLU A 651 32.59 118.20 21.78
N THR A 652 32.47 117.15 20.94
CA THR A 652 33.35 115.95 20.84
C THR A 652 32.98 114.69 21.65
N THR A 653 31.85 114.06 21.32
CA THR A 653 31.64 112.60 21.56
C THR A 653 30.94 111.90 20.38
N ALA A 654 31.51 112.00 19.18
CA ALA A 654 31.02 111.27 17.99
C ALA A 654 31.62 109.85 17.85
N ALA A 655 32.76 109.57 18.48
CA ALA A 655 33.52 108.33 18.31
C ALA A 655 32.91 107.02 18.89
N PRO A 656 32.06 106.99 19.93
CA PRO A 656 31.54 105.72 20.45
C PRO A 656 30.35 105.17 19.66
N LEU A 657 29.71 105.97 18.80
CA LEU A 657 28.51 105.56 18.05
C LEU A 657 28.84 104.64 16.86
N ASP A 658 30.00 104.79 16.24
CA ASP A 658 30.40 103.94 15.10
C ASP A 658 30.83 102.53 15.55
N LEU A 659 31.35 102.38 16.78
CA LEU A 659 31.66 101.05 17.34
C LEU A 659 30.38 100.29 17.69
N VAL A 660 29.41 100.96 18.34
CA VAL A 660 28.09 100.37 18.65
C VAL A 660 27.31 100.06 17.37
N ARG A 661 27.46 100.89 16.31
CA ARG A 661 26.93 100.54 14.98
C ARG A 661 27.57 99.30 14.41
N PHE A 662 28.90 99.18 14.45
CA PHE A 662 29.59 98.00 13.93
C PHE A 662 29.18 96.71 14.67
N GLU A 663 29.05 96.76 16.01
CA GLU A 663 28.56 95.62 16.81
C GLU A 663 27.10 95.27 16.50
N LEU A 664 26.24 96.26 16.24
CA LEU A 664 24.86 96.05 15.81
C LEU A 664 24.78 95.48 14.39
N ASP A 665 25.59 95.98 13.46
CA ASP A 665 25.64 95.49 12.07
C ASP A 665 26.18 94.05 12.01
N ASP A 666 27.26 93.73 12.74
CA ASP A 666 27.75 92.35 12.88
C ASP A 666 26.65 91.43 13.43
N ARG A 667 25.93 91.87 14.49
CA ARG A 667 24.84 91.08 15.09
C ARG A 667 23.62 90.94 14.16
N ILE A 668 23.34 91.93 13.33
CA ILE A 668 22.31 91.85 12.27
C ILE A 668 22.73 90.79 11.24
N THR A 669 23.98 90.82 10.74
CA THR A 669 24.43 89.80 9.76
C THR A 669 24.47 88.38 10.33
N GLU A 670 24.73 88.23 11.63
CA GLU A 670 24.67 86.94 12.32
C GLU A 670 23.22 86.42 12.41
N LEU A 671 22.27 87.28 12.79
CA LEU A 671 20.84 86.95 12.79
C LEU A 671 20.29 86.68 11.38
N GLU A 672 20.77 87.37 10.35
CA GLU A 672 20.44 87.08 8.95
C GLU A 672 20.98 85.71 8.49
N LYS A 673 22.17 85.30 8.95
CA LYS A 673 22.71 83.94 8.72
C LYS A 673 21.90 82.88 9.46
N GLU A 674 21.52 83.11 10.71
CA GLU A 674 20.66 82.19 11.44
C GLU A 674 19.28 82.06 10.79
N LEU A 675 18.66 83.18 10.38
CA LEU A 675 17.38 83.22 9.68
C LEU A 675 17.45 82.49 8.33
N THR A 676 18.48 82.73 7.51
CA THR A 676 18.65 82.02 6.24
C THR A 676 18.92 80.52 6.43
N SER A 677 19.68 80.13 7.46
CA SER A 677 19.90 78.71 7.80
C SER A 677 18.62 77.99 8.26
N THR A 678 17.75 78.69 9.00
CA THR A 678 16.47 78.14 9.48
C THR A 678 15.43 78.10 8.36
N MET A 679 15.40 79.10 7.48
CA MET A 679 14.60 79.06 6.24
C MET A 679 15.03 77.92 5.31
N ALA A 680 16.33 77.65 5.16
CA ALA A 680 16.82 76.50 4.39
C ALA A 680 16.35 75.17 4.99
N ARG A 681 16.46 74.99 6.32
CA ARG A 681 15.95 73.79 7.01
C ARG A 681 14.43 73.65 6.93
N ALA A 682 13.68 74.75 6.93
CA ALA A 682 12.23 74.75 6.75
C ALA A 682 11.85 74.32 5.32
N SER A 683 12.51 74.86 4.30
CA SER A 683 12.35 74.44 2.89
C SER A 683 12.63 72.95 2.68
N ASP A 684 13.70 72.44 3.31
CA ASP A 684 14.03 71.01 3.31
C ASP A 684 12.97 70.14 4.01
N ALA A 685 12.38 70.63 5.10
CA ALA A 685 11.31 69.94 5.81
C ALA A 685 10.00 69.93 5.01
N GLU A 686 9.68 71.03 4.32
CA GLU A 686 8.56 71.13 3.37
C GLU A 686 8.76 70.19 2.17
N ALA A 687 9.95 70.12 1.58
CA ALA A 687 10.26 69.19 0.51
C ALA A 687 10.12 67.72 0.94
N ARG A 688 10.55 67.39 2.17
CA ARG A 688 10.36 66.05 2.76
C ARG A 688 8.88 65.74 3.02
N SER A 689 8.11 66.71 3.52
CA SER A 689 6.66 66.53 3.76
C SER A 689 5.91 66.32 2.43
N ALA A 690 6.24 67.08 1.38
CA ALA A 690 5.70 66.91 0.04
C ALA A 690 6.05 65.53 -0.57
N SER A 691 7.27 65.02 -0.34
CA SER A 691 7.63 63.66 -0.75
C SER A 691 6.81 62.59 -0.01
N LEU A 692 6.51 62.81 1.28
CA LEU A 692 5.71 61.89 2.09
C LEU A 692 4.22 61.93 1.69
N THR A 693 3.65 63.09 1.39
CA THR A 693 2.24 63.17 0.93
C THR A 693 2.04 62.47 -0.41
N VAL A 694 2.96 62.63 -1.36
CA VAL A 694 2.90 61.89 -2.64
C VAL A 694 3.03 60.37 -2.42
N LYS A 695 3.90 59.92 -1.50
CA LYS A 695 4.00 58.49 -1.15
C LYS A 695 2.72 57.95 -0.50
N LEU A 696 2.08 58.73 0.38
CA LEU A 696 0.81 58.37 0.98
C LEU A 696 -0.31 58.27 -0.07
N GLU A 697 -0.39 59.22 -1.00
CA GLU A 697 -1.38 59.20 -2.08
C GLU A 697 -1.22 57.97 -3.01
N ILE A 698 0.01 57.60 -3.34
CA ILE A 698 0.31 56.36 -4.11
C ILE A 698 -0.10 55.10 -3.33
N LEU A 699 0.15 55.06 -2.02
CA LEU A 699 -0.23 53.93 -1.17
C LEU A 699 -1.75 53.85 -0.98
N GLU A 700 -2.44 54.97 -0.82
CA GLU A 700 -3.91 55.00 -0.80
C GLU A 700 -4.51 54.53 -2.13
N LYS A 701 -3.94 54.93 -3.26
CA LYS A 701 -4.40 54.47 -4.57
C LYS A 701 -4.24 52.94 -4.71
N ARG A 702 -3.06 52.41 -4.37
CA ARG A 702 -2.82 50.95 -4.36
C ARG A 702 -3.73 50.20 -3.37
N ARG A 703 -4.04 50.79 -2.22
CA ARG A 703 -4.99 50.24 -1.26
C ARG A 703 -6.40 50.17 -1.86
N LYS A 704 -6.88 51.25 -2.48
CA LYS A 704 -8.20 51.29 -3.17
C LYS A 704 -8.27 50.27 -4.33
N GLU A 705 -7.18 50.12 -5.08
CA GLU A 705 -7.06 49.09 -6.14
C GLU A 705 -7.14 47.67 -5.56
N ALA A 706 -6.45 47.39 -4.45
CA ALA A 706 -6.51 46.09 -3.76
C ALA A 706 -7.87 45.80 -3.12
N GLU A 707 -8.50 46.81 -2.49
CA GLU A 707 -9.88 46.71 -1.97
C GLU A 707 -10.88 46.41 -3.11
N GLY A 708 -10.71 47.03 -4.28
CA GLY A 708 -11.51 46.75 -5.48
C GLY A 708 -11.30 45.33 -6.03
N GLN A 709 -10.07 44.83 -6.08
CA GLN A 709 -9.78 43.44 -6.46
C GLN A 709 -10.40 42.44 -5.48
N LEU A 710 -10.31 42.70 -4.17
CA LEU A 710 -10.89 41.83 -3.15
C LEU A 710 -12.41 41.78 -3.27
N ALA A 711 -13.07 42.93 -3.44
CA ALA A 711 -14.51 43.02 -3.71
C ALA A 711 -14.93 42.22 -4.96
N ALA A 712 -14.19 42.35 -6.07
CA ALA A 712 -14.45 41.59 -7.29
C ALA A 712 -14.31 40.07 -7.09
N THR A 713 -13.31 39.61 -6.31
CA THR A 713 -13.18 38.18 -5.98
C THR A 713 -14.28 37.68 -5.05
N GLU A 714 -14.78 38.50 -4.13
CA GLU A 714 -15.94 38.16 -3.31
C GLU A 714 -17.22 38.05 -4.14
N GLU A 715 -17.46 38.95 -5.09
CA GLU A 715 -18.60 38.88 -6.01
C GLU A 715 -18.53 37.64 -6.89
N ALA A 716 -17.35 37.32 -7.46
CA ALA A 716 -17.14 36.09 -8.22
C ALA A 716 -17.41 34.83 -7.37
N ARG A 717 -16.96 34.81 -6.10
CA ARG A 717 -17.25 33.72 -5.16
C ARG A 717 -18.74 33.63 -4.81
N LYS A 718 -19.44 34.77 -4.64
CA LYS A 718 -20.90 34.81 -4.40
C LYS A 718 -21.66 34.28 -5.62
N ALA A 719 -21.27 34.63 -6.84
CA ALA A 719 -21.85 34.12 -8.08
C ALA A 719 -21.67 32.60 -8.21
N LEU A 720 -20.46 32.08 -7.97
CA LEU A 720 -20.16 30.64 -7.95
C LEU A 720 -21.01 29.89 -6.89
N ALA A 721 -21.17 30.46 -5.70
CA ALA A 721 -22.01 29.86 -4.66
C ALA A 721 -23.50 29.79 -5.08
N VAL A 722 -24.02 30.81 -5.77
CA VAL A 722 -25.37 30.80 -6.34
C VAL A 722 -25.52 29.74 -7.43
N GLU A 723 -24.52 29.56 -8.30
CA GLU A 723 -24.53 28.52 -9.34
C GLU A 723 -24.48 27.10 -8.74
N HIS A 724 -23.65 26.88 -7.71
CA HIS A 724 -23.62 25.62 -6.98
C HIS A 724 -24.95 25.33 -6.28
N ASN A 725 -25.54 26.31 -5.59
CA ASN A 725 -26.85 26.14 -4.94
C ASN A 725 -27.96 25.84 -5.97
N ARG A 726 -27.90 26.43 -7.17
CA ARG A 726 -28.83 26.12 -8.26
C ARG A 726 -28.68 24.67 -8.75
N LYS A 727 -27.44 24.20 -8.95
CA LYS A 727 -27.17 22.79 -9.34
C LYS A 727 -27.64 21.81 -8.26
N VAL A 728 -27.47 22.14 -6.98
CA VAL A 728 -28.00 21.34 -5.86
C VAL A 728 -29.53 21.31 -5.89
N ALA A 729 -30.20 22.44 -6.11
CA ALA A 729 -31.65 22.49 -6.23
C ALA A 729 -32.19 21.68 -7.43
N ASP A 730 -31.54 21.75 -8.59
CA ASP A 730 -31.89 20.97 -9.79
C ASP A 730 -31.73 19.45 -9.54
N LEU A 731 -30.67 19.04 -8.83
CA LEU A 731 -30.45 17.65 -8.43
C LEU A 731 -31.48 17.17 -7.40
N GLU A 732 -31.81 18.00 -6.41
CA GLU A 732 -32.86 17.75 -5.44
C GLU A 732 -34.25 17.61 -6.09
N GLU A 733 -34.56 18.40 -7.12
CA GLU A 733 -35.82 18.30 -7.85
C GLU A 733 -35.90 17.00 -8.68
N ARG A 734 -34.80 16.62 -9.35
CA ARG A 734 -34.69 15.31 -10.03
C ARG A 734 -34.90 14.17 -9.06
N LEU A 735 -34.23 14.20 -7.91
CA LEU A 735 -34.31 13.16 -6.88
C LEU A 735 -35.71 13.11 -6.22
N ARG A 736 -36.42 14.24 -6.11
CA ARG A 736 -37.85 14.27 -5.72
C ARG A 736 -38.76 13.65 -6.79
N LYS A 737 -38.54 13.95 -8.08
CA LYS A 737 -39.30 13.37 -9.20
C LYS A 737 -39.11 11.86 -9.29
N GLU A 738 -37.87 11.39 -9.16
CA GLU A 738 -37.54 9.96 -9.17
C GLU A 738 -38.14 9.22 -7.97
N ASN A 739 -38.08 9.78 -6.76
CA ASN A 739 -38.79 9.23 -5.60
C ASN A 739 -40.31 9.24 -5.75
N ALA A 740 -40.90 10.24 -6.41
CA ALA A 740 -42.33 10.26 -6.72
C ALA A 740 -42.70 9.14 -7.71
N SER A 741 -41.89 8.92 -8.75
CA SER A 741 -42.03 7.80 -9.69
C SER A 741 -41.90 6.45 -9.00
N LEU A 742 -40.90 6.25 -8.13
CA LEU A 742 -40.76 5.04 -7.32
C LEU A 742 -41.96 4.80 -6.38
N LYS A 743 -42.52 5.88 -5.81
CA LYS A 743 -43.72 5.79 -4.95
C LYS A 743 -45.00 5.50 -5.75
N ALA A 744 -45.10 6.00 -6.98
CA ALA A 744 -46.17 5.64 -7.91
C ALA A 744 -46.06 4.17 -8.35
N LEU A 745 -44.85 3.73 -8.73
CA LEU A 745 -44.56 2.35 -9.10
C LEU A 745 -44.84 1.38 -7.96
N ARG A 746 -44.45 1.70 -6.72
CA ARG A 746 -44.81 0.89 -5.54
C ARG A 746 -46.33 0.76 -5.39
N ARG A 747 -47.10 1.85 -5.55
CA ARG A 747 -48.57 1.82 -5.47
C ARG A 747 -49.20 0.96 -6.57
N THR A 748 -48.71 1.03 -7.81
CA THR A 748 -49.20 0.15 -8.89
C THR A 748 -48.79 -1.30 -8.65
N THR A 749 -47.57 -1.58 -8.20
CA THR A 749 -47.14 -2.94 -7.85
C THR A 749 -47.96 -3.53 -6.71
N THR A 750 -48.28 -2.77 -5.65
CA THR A 750 -49.17 -3.25 -4.57
C THR A 750 -50.60 -3.46 -5.04
N ALA A 751 -51.13 -2.58 -5.91
CA ALA A 751 -52.46 -2.76 -6.50
C ALA A 751 -52.54 -4.00 -7.42
N VAL A 752 -51.49 -4.27 -8.20
CA VAL A 752 -51.38 -5.48 -9.04
C VAL A 752 -51.24 -6.73 -8.16
N ALA A 753 -50.46 -6.69 -7.08
CA ALA A 753 -50.35 -7.80 -6.13
C ALA A 753 -51.69 -8.14 -5.46
N MET A 754 -52.55 -7.15 -5.20
CA MET A 754 -53.91 -7.38 -4.69
C MET A 754 -54.95 -7.77 -5.77
N ALA A 755 -54.59 -7.68 -7.06
CA ALA A 755 -55.45 -8.08 -8.17
C ALA A 755 -55.14 -9.50 -8.70
N PHE A 756 -54.09 -10.15 -8.17
CA PHE A 756 -53.57 -11.41 -8.67
C PHE A 756 -53.47 -12.47 -7.56
N ASP A 757 -54.58 -12.69 -6.86
CA ASP A 757 -54.72 -13.72 -5.83
C ASP A 757 -55.78 -14.78 -6.24
N PRO A 758 -55.37 -15.91 -6.84
CA PRO A 758 -56.27 -16.98 -7.25
C PRO A 758 -56.28 -18.16 -6.25
N SER A 759 -57.43 -18.40 -5.61
CA SER A 759 -57.77 -19.46 -4.62
C SER A 759 -57.66 -19.00 -3.16
N GLY A 760 -58.68 -19.12 -2.29
CA GLY A 760 -60.00 -19.76 -2.42
C GLY A 760 -60.98 -19.25 -1.35
N GLY A 761 -62.26 -19.66 -1.39
CA GLY A 761 -63.36 -18.93 -0.73
C GLY A 761 -63.93 -19.52 0.59
N SER A 762 -64.87 -18.74 1.17
CA SER A 762 -65.70 -19.01 2.36
C SER A 762 -64.98 -19.08 3.73
N GLU A 763 -65.48 -18.53 4.84
CA GLU A 763 -66.79 -17.93 5.18
C GLU A 763 -66.67 -16.66 6.07
N SER A 764 -67.74 -15.86 6.10
CA SER A 764 -68.29 -15.10 7.23
C SER A 764 -67.37 -14.28 8.18
N GLY A 765 -67.55 -12.95 8.18
CA GLY A 765 -66.93 -12.07 9.19
C GLY A 765 -67.27 -10.58 9.01
N MET A 766 -68.43 -10.15 9.51
CA MET A 766 -68.90 -8.76 9.42
C MET A 766 -67.90 -7.72 9.94
N THR A 767 -67.52 -6.70 9.13
CA THR A 767 -67.60 -5.30 9.59
C THR A 767 -67.59 -4.24 8.48
N ARG A 768 -68.73 -3.54 8.37
CA ARG A 768 -68.94 -2.13 8.01
C ARG A 768 -68.02 -1.40 7.01
N VAL A 769 -68.66 -1.07 5.88
CA VAL A 769 -68.52 0.17 5.09
C VAL A 769 -68.43 1.45 5.98
N PRO A 770 -67.88 2.57 5.47
CA PRO A 770 -68.77 3.52 4.79
C PRO A 770 -68.26 4.05 3.45
N SER A 771 -69.16 4.06 2.47
CA SER A 771 -69.03 4.80 1.22
C SER A 771 -69.11 6.30 1.49
N ILE A 772 -68.37 7.10 0.72
CA ILE A 772 -68.87 8.41 0.28
C ILE A 772 -68.67 8.49 -1.24
N SER A 773 -69.79 8.68 -1.93
CA SER A 773 -69.90 8.79 -3.38
C SER A 773 -69.63 10.22 -3.87
N SER A 774 -69.78 10.43 -5.18
CA SER A 774 -70.07 11.73 -5.83
C SER A 774 -68.86 12.62 -6.13
N ALA A 775 -68.79 13.35 -7.25
CA ALA A 775 -69.34 13.17 -8.59
C ALA A 775 -68.65 14.20 -9.51
N ASN A 776 -68.38 13.86 -10.77
CA ASN A 776 -68.94 14.59 -11.92
C ASN A 776 -68.40 14.08 -13.26
N SER A 777 -69.31 14.06 -14.22
CA SER A 777 -69.08 13.70 -15.61
C SER A 777 -68.46 14.84 -16.42
N THR A 778 -67.45 14.52 -17.22
CA THR A 778 -67.36 15.01 -18.60
C THR A 778 -66.76 13.90 -19.47
N GLY A 779 -67.42 13.59 -20.57
CA GLY A 779 -67.03 12.46 -21.41
C GLY A 779 -65.81 12.77 -22.24
N GLN A 780 -64.71 12.05 -21.98
CA GLN A 780 -63.76 11.70 -23.03
C GLN A 780 -63.42 10.23 -22.88
N SER A 781 -64.17 9.39 -23.60
CA SER A 781 -63.84 7.97 -23.77
C SER A 781 -62.61 7.88 -24.67
N VAL A 782 -61.44 8.13 -24.08
CA VAL A 782 -60.18 7.67 -24.65
C VAL A 782 -60.20 6.16 -24.52
N ARG A 783 -60.74 5.49 -25.55
CA ARG A 783 -60.28 4.15 -25.92
C ARG A 783 -58.77 4.25 -26.11
N VAL A 784 -58.03 4.01 -25.04
CA VAL A 784 -56.66 3.53 -25.17
C VAL A 784 -56.84 2.14 -25.78
N ASN A 785 -56.63 2.05 -27.08
CA ASN A 785 -56.48 0.78 -27.75
C ASN A 785 -55.25 0.10 -27.13
N PHE A 786 -55.47 -0.79 -26.16
CA PHE A 786 -54.50 -1.82 -25.86
C PHE A 786 -54.39 -2.67 -27.12
N HIS A 787 -53.33 -2.45 -27.92
CA HIS A 787 -52.90 -3.40 -28.92
C HIS A 787 -52.66 -4.74 -28.20
N PRO A 788 -53.36 -5.84 -28.55
CA PRO A 788 -53.10 -7.16 -28.00
C PRO A 788 -51.91 -7.81 -28.73
N GLU A 789 -50.84 -7.03 -28.92
CA GLU A 789 -49.61 -7.40 -29.65
C GLU A 789 -48.36 -6.95 -28.87
N VAL A 790 -48.45 -6.92 -27.55
CA VAL A 790 -47.26 -7.13 -26.71
C VAL A 790 -47.11 -8.65 -26.65
N SER A 791 -46.21 -9.20 -27.46
CA SER A 791 -46.00 -10.64 -27.58
C SER A 791 -45.81 -11.28 -26.20
N HIS A 792 -46.26 -12.52 -26.00
CA HIS A 792 -45.98 -13.25 -24.77
C HIS A 792 -44.47 -13.27 -24.46
N GLU A 793 -43.63 -13.25 -25.50
CA GLU A 793 -42.18 -13.09 -25.45
C GLU A 793 -41.72 -11.78 -24.78
N GLU A 794 -42.34 -10.63 -25.07
CA GLU A 794 -42.03 -9.35 -24.43
C GLU A 794 -42.46 -9.33 -22.96
N ILE A 795 -43.62 -9.93 -22.64
CA ILE A 795 -44.09 -10.08 -21.25
C ILE A 795 -43.18 -11.03 -20.47
N THR A 796 -42.72 -12.13 -21.06
CA THR A 796 -41.73 -13.02 -20.43
C THR A 796 -40.36 -12.38 -20.32
N SER A 797 -39.93 -11.61 -21.32
CA SER A 797 -38.68 -10.85 -21.29
C SER A 797 -38.69 -9.84 -20.15
N LEU A 798 -39.73 -9.00 -20.05
CA LEU A 798 -39.89 -8.05 -18.95
C LEU A 798 -40.06 -8.75 -17.59
N LYS A 799 -40.70 -9.93 -17.53
CA LYS A 799 -40.79 -10.72 -16.29
C LYS A 799 -39.43 -11.29 -15.87
N ASN A 800 -38.61 -11.72 -16.82
CA ASN A 800 -37.26 -12.21 -16.57
C ASN A 800 -36.32 -11.05 -16.17
N GLU A 801 -36.40 -9.91 -16.85
CA GLU A 801 -35.66 -8.70 -16.51
C GLU A 801 -36.04 -8.18 -15.11
N LEU A 802 -37.33 -8.20 -14.77
CA LEU A 802 -37.82 -7.80 -13.45
C LEU A 802 -37.45 -8.81 -12.35
N SER A 803 -37.32 -10.10 -12.67
CA SER A 803 -36.73 -11.10 -11.75
C SER A 803 -35.24 -10.84 -11.55
N ARG A 804 -34.46 -10.64 -12.62
CA ARG A 804 -33.02 -10.30 -12.55
C ARG A 804 -32.76 -8.99 -11.79
N LEU A 805 -33.64 -8.00 -11.94
CA LEU A 805 -33.59 -6.75 -11.19
C LEU A 805 -33.90 -6.96 -9.70
N ARG A 806 -34.84 -7.85 -9.35
CA ARG A 806 -35.12 -8.20 -7.94
C ARG A 806 -33.94 -8.89 -7.28
N GLU A 807 -33.37 -9.89 -7.96
CA GLU A 807 -32.17 -10.61 -7.56
C GLU A 807 -31.00 -9.63 -7.33
N SER A 808 -30.68 -8.82 -8.33
CA SER A 808 -29.67 -7.75 -8.21
C SER A 808 -29.94 -6.76 -7.06
N THR A 809 -31.19 -6.42 -6.75
CA THR A 809 -31.50 -5.58 -5.57
C THR A 809 -31.35 -6.31 -4.24
N LEU A 810 -31.57 -7.62 -4.21
CA LEU A 810 -31.43 -8.48 -3.03
C LEU A 810 -29.95 -8.72 -2.73
N ASP A 811 -29.12 -8.95 -3.74
CA ASP A 811 -27.67 -9.06 -3.57
C ASP A 811 -27.05 -7.71 -3.21
N SER A 812 -27.54 -6.59 -3.76
CA SER A 812 -27.16 -5.25 -3.30
C SER A 812 -27.63 -4.93 -1.87
N GLN A 813 -28.59 -5.68 -1.32
CA GLN A 813 -28.97 -5.61 0.10
C GLN A 813 -28.03 -6.46 0.96
N LYS A 814 -27.79 -7.73 0.61
CA LYS A 814 -26.80 -8.60 1.26
C LYS A 814 -25.40 -7.95 1.29
N GLU A 815 -24.96 -7.35 0.19
CA GLU A 815 -23.67 -6.67 0.10
C GLU A 815 -23.60 -5.48 1.08
N LYS A 816 -24.70 -4.72 1.25
CA LYS A 816 -24.76 -3.61 2.21
C LYS A 816 -24.75 -4.10 3.66
N GLU A 817 -25.39 -5.23 3.95
CA GLU A 817 -25.36 -5.86 5.26
C GLU A 817 -23.94 -6.33 5.59
N MET A 818 -23.27 -7.03 4.66
CA MET A 818 -21.86 -7.41 4.78
C MET A 818 -20.94 -6.20 4.98
N HIS A 819 -21.09 -5.13 4.18
CA HIS A 819 -20.32 -3.88 4.33
C HIS A 819 -20.61 -3.18 5.67
N MET A 820 -21.84 -3.27 6.19
CA MET A 820 -22.19 -2.77 7.51
C MET A 820 -21.51 -3.56 8.63
N GLU A 821 -21.46 -4.90 8.53
CA GLU A 821 -20.77 -5.76 9.48
C GLU A 821 -19.25 -5.54 9.45
N GLN A 822 -18.64 -5.49 8.26
CA GLN A 822 -17.23 -5.14 8.09
C GLN A 822 -16.92 -3.74 8.63
N SER A 823 -17.77 -2.74 8.36
CA SER A 823 -17.63 -1.39 8.94
C SER A 823 -17.77 -1.39 10.46
N ALA A 824 -18.65 -2.21 11.03
CA ALA A 824 -18.82 -2.34 12.47
C ALA A 824 -17.60 -3.03 13.14
N LEU A 825 -17.01 -4.02 12.46
CA LEU A 825 -15.80 -4.72 12.88
C LEU A 825 -14.59 -3.79 12.83
N LEU A 826 -14.34 -3.10 11.72
CA LEU A 826 -13.27 -2.11 11.59
C LEU A 826 -13.43 -0.95 12.59
N LYS A 827 -14.67 -0.51 12.89
CA LYS A 827 -14.94 0.46 13.97
C LYS A 827 -14.74 -0.09 15.38
N ARG A 828 -14.70 -1.41 15.57
CA ARG A 828 -14.33 -2.04 16.85
C ARG A 828 -12.80 -2.06 16.96
N GLU A 829 -12.11 -2.55 15.93
CA GLU A 829 -10.65 -2.62 15.87
C GLU A 829 -10.00 -1.22 15.96
N LEU A 830 -10.54 -0.21 15.26
CA LEU A 830 -10.08 1.17 15.39
C LEU A 830 -10.20 1.68 16.83
N ARG A 831 -11.30 1.41 17.53
CA ARG A 831 -11.46 1.82 18.94
C ARG A 831 -10.52 1.07 19.89
N GLU A 832 -10.21 -0.20 19.60
CA GLU A 832 -9.18 -0.95 20.34
C GLU A 832 -7.77 -0.41 20.08
N LEU A 833 -7.45 -0.06 18.83
CA LEU A 833 -6.16 0.51 18.44
C LEU A 833 -5.99 1.93 18.97
N GLU A 834 -7.03 2.75 18.94
CA GLU A 834 -7.08 4.06 19.60
C GLU A 834 -6.88 3.93 21.11
N GLY A 835 -7.54 2.96 21.75
CA GLY A 835 -7.32 2.65 23.18
C GLY A 835 -5.88 2.25 23.50
N LYS A 836 -5.29 1.35 22.70
CA LYS A 836 -3.88 0.92 22.82
C LYS A 836 -2.92 2.08 22.57
N TYR A 837 -3.18 2.92 21.56
CA TYR A 837 -2.38 4.10 21.26
C TYR A 837 -2.46 5.14 22.38
N LEU A 838 -3.65 5.40 22.93
CA LEU A 838 -3.85 6.29 24.05
C LEU A 838 -3.12 5.79 25.30
N ALA A 839 -3.16 4.49 25.59
CA ALA A 839 -2.40 3.87 26.69
C ALA A 839 -0.88 4.01 26.50
N VAL A 840 -0.36 3.79 25.30
CA VAL A 840 1.07 4.02 24.99
C VAL A 840 1.42 5.50 25.07
N GLN A 841 0.52 6.40 24.66
CA GLN A 841 0.72 7.84 24.73
C GLN A 841 0.71 8.35 26.17
N THR A 842 -0.17 7.87 27.05
CA THR A 842 -0.19 8.23 28.49
C THR A 842 1.00 7.66 29.24
N LEU A 843 1.50 6.48 28.86
CA LEU A 843 2.78 5.94 29.33
C LEU A 843 3.97 6.82 28.88
N ASN A 844 4.00 7.24 27.61
CA ASN A 844 5.08 8.07 27.07
C ASN A 844 5.02 9.56 27.50
N GLN A 845 3.85 10.07 27.90
CA GLN A 845 3.68 11.45 28.40
C GLN A 845 4.04 11.63 29.88
N GLY A 846 4.69 10.64 30.50
CA GLY A 846 5.27 10.78 31.82
C GLY A 846 4.37 10.39 32.98
N THR A 847 3.43 9.45 32.79
CA THR A 847 2.95 8.68 33.94
C THR A 847 4.15 7.93 34.52
N ASN A 848 4.55 8.31 35.73
CA ASN A 848 5.81 7.82 36.30
C ASN A 848 5.74 6.29 36.43
N TYR A 849 6.59 5.57 35.68
CA TYR A 849 6.66 4.10 35.69
C TYR A 849 6.88 3.55 37.11
N GLU A 850 7.50 4.35 37.97
CA GLU A 850 7.69 4.11 39.40
C GLU A 850 6.38 4.11 40.20
N TYR A 851 5.39 4.93 39.83
CA TYR A 851 4.05 4.92 40.45
C TYR A 851 3.29 3.63 40.10
N LEU A 852 3.28 3.24 38.82
CA LEU A 852 2.67 1.99 38.38
C LEU A 852 3.37 0.77 39.02
N LYS A 853 4.70 0.78 39.09
CA LYS A 853 5.50 -0.22 39.82
C LYS A 853 5.11 -0.30 41.30
N ASN A 854 5.01 0.84 41.99
CA ASN A 854 4.63 0.89 43.41
C ASN A 854 3.18 0.44 43.65
N MET A 855 2.28 0.67 42.68
CA MET A 855 0.93 0.11 42.69
C MET A 855 0.91 -1.41 42.54
N ILE A 856 1.69 -1.97 41.61
CA ILE A 856 1.82 -3.43 41.43
C ILE A 856 2.41 -4.07 42.68
N ILE A 857 3.44 -3.45 43.29
CA ILE A 857 4.01 -3.91 44.56
C ILE A 857 2.95 -3.90 45.66
N ARG A 858 2.23 -2.79 45.88
CA ARG A 858 1.13 -2.73 46.86
C ARG A 858 0.03 -3.75 46.58
N TYR A 859 -0.32 -4.00 45.32
CA TYR A 859 -1.30 -5.01 44.97
C TYR A 859 -0.83 -6.41 45.38
N LEU A 860 0.43 -6.76 45.13
CA LEU A 860 1.00 -8.06 45.51
C LEU A 860 1.17 -8.21 47.04
N GLU A 861 1.49 -7.13 47.76
CA GLU A 861 1.63 -7.13 49.23
C GLU A 861 0.28 -7.17 49.95
N THR A 862 -0.68 -6.37 49.50
CA THR A 862 -1.96 -6.16 50.21
C THR A 862 -3.06 -7.10 49.71
N ASP A 863 -3.00 -7.51 48.44
CA ASP A 863 -4.02 -8.29 47.72
C ASP A 863 -5.39 -7.61 47.59
N ASP A 864 -5.43 -6.30 47.80
CA ASP A 864 -6.62 -5.45 47.65
C ASP A 864 -6.83 -5.07 46.18
N LEU A 865 -7.46 -6.00 45.44
CA LEU A 865 -7.82 -5.78 44.04
C LEU A 865 -8.89 -4.70 43.89
N ASP A 866 -9.87 -4.63 44.77
CA ASP A 866 -11.05 -3.77 44.57
C ASP A 866 -10.73 -2.29 44.70
N THR A 867 -9.79 -1.91 45.57
CA THR A 867 -9.28 -0.53 45.66
C THR A 867 -8.32 -0.18 44.52
N MET A 868 -7.50 -1.14 44.06
CA MET A 868 -6.44 -0.87 43.06
C MET A 868 -6.92 -1.01 41.61
N LEU A 869 -7.89 -1.87 41.32
CA LEU A 869 -8.41 -2.14 39.96
C LEU A 869 -8.98 -0.90 39.24
N PRO A 870 -9.72 0.03 39.89
CA PRO A 870 -10.14 1.27 39.24
C PRO A 870 -8.94 2.14 38.80
N VAL A 871 -7.86 2.12 39.58
CA VAL A 871 -6.65 2.91 39.28
C VAL A 871 -5.80 2.22 38.22
N PHE A 872 -5.70 0.88 38.23
CA PHE A 872 -5.11 0.13 37.11
C PHE A 872 -5.90 0.35 35.81
N ALA A 873 -7.24 0.35 35.86
CA ALA A 873 -8.07 0.62 34.71
C ALA A 873 -7.86 2.04 34.15
N ALA A 874 -7.64 3.04 35.02
CA ALA A 874 -7.33 4.40 34.59
C ALA A 874 -5.91 4.54 34.00
N VAL A 875 -4.90 3.91 34.60
CA VAL A 875 -3.48 4.02 34.19
C VAL A 875 -3.15 3.16 32.96
N LEU A 876 -3.77 1.99 32.82
CA LEU A 876 -3.57 1.06 31.69
C LEU A 876 -4.72 1.09 30.67
N SER A 877 -5.67 2.02 30.83
CA SER A 877 -6.83 2.22 29.94
C SER A 877 -7.68 0.95 29.70
N PHE A 878 -7.90 0.14 30.73
CA PHE A 878 -8.73 -1.07 30.60
C PHE A 878 -10.17 -0.72 30.22
N THR A 879 -10.72 -1.50 29.30
CA THR A 879 -12.12 -1.40 28.90
C THR A 879 -13.06 -1.86 30.04
N PRO A 880 -14.31 -1.40 30.08
CA PRO A 880 -15.30 -1.86 31.07
C PRO A 880 -15.51 -3.38 31.05
N GLU A 881 -15.34 -4.03 29.90
CA GLU A 881 -15.44 -5.48 29.78
C GLU A 881 -14.26 -6.23 30.41
N GLU A 882 -13.03 -5.71 30.29
CA GLU A 882 -11.85 -6.29 30.92
C GLU A 882 -11.92 -6.16 32.44
N VAL A 883 -12.33 -4.99 32.95
CA VAL A 883 -12.59 -4.77 34.38
C VAL A 883 -13.65 -5.76 34.90
N ARG A 884 -14.71 -6.02 34.11
CA ARG A 884 -15.73 -7.02 34.44
C ARG A 884 -15.17 -8.44 34.44
N LYS A 885 -14.43 -8.85 33.40
CA LYS A 885 -13.79 -10.18 33.30
C LYS A 885 -12.80 -10.44 34.46
N ILE A 886 -12.06 -9.41 34.89
CA ILE A 886 -11.14 -9.49 36.04
C ILE A 886 -11.91 -9.71 37.35
N ARG A 887 -13.05 -9.04 37.54
CA ARG A 887 -13.94 -9.23 38.69
C ARG A 887 -14.66 -10.59 38.68
N GLU A 888 -15.14 -11.04 37.51
CA GLU A 888 -15.85 -12.32 37.36
C GLU A 888 -14.93 -13.54 37.53
N LYS A 889 -13.67 -13.47 37.09
CA LYS A 889 -12.72 -14.59 37.19
C LYS A 889 -12.08 -14.79 38.58
N ARG A 890 -12.24 -13.85 39.51
CA ARG A 890 -11.70 -13.99 40.88
C ARG A 890 -12.79 -14.48 41.83
N PRO A 891 -12.65 -15.66 42.48
CA PRO A 891 -13.57 -16.06 43.52
C PRO A 891 -13.48 -15.04 44.68
N GLN A 892 -14.64 -14.55 45.14
CA GLN A 892 -14.66 -13.65 46.30
C GLN A 892 -13.95 -14.31 47.49
N PRO A 893 -13.18 -13.55 48.29
CA PRO A 893 -12.52 -14.09 49.47
C PRO A 893 -13.57 -14.46 50.51
N GLN A 894 -13.94 -15.73 50.56
CA GLN A 894 -14.68 -16.27 51.70
C GLN A 894 -13.86 -16.04 52.97
N ALA A 895 -14.51 -15.56 54.02
CA ALA A 895 -13.89 -14.96 55.21
C ALA A 895 -13.06 -15.92 56.11
N GLY A 896 -12.67 -17.09 55.62
CA GLY A 896 -11.85 -18.09 56.33
C GLY A 896 -10.35 -18.05 56.04
N SER A 897 -9.89 -17.44 54.93
CA SER A 897 -8.49 -17.57 54.47
C SER A 897 -7.45 -16.69 55.22
N SER A 898 -7.74 -16.32 56.47
CA SER A 898 -6.78 -15.65 57.36
C SER A 898 -5.71 -16.61 57.91
N MET A 899 -6.00 -17.92 57.96
CA MET A 899 -5.15 -18.89 58.65
C MET A 899 -3.84 -19.22 57.92
N PHE A 900 -3.82 -19.15 56.58
CA PHE A 900 -2.64 -19.53 55.78
C PHE A 900 -1.50 -18.49 55.80
N ARG A 901 -1.82 -17.19 55.90
CA ARG A 901 -0.78 -16.14 55.96
C ARG A 901 0.01 -16.16 57.27
N SER A 902 -0.58 -16.64 58.37
CA SER A 902 0.11 -16.71 59.67
C SER A 902 1.17 -17.84 59.75
N PHE A 903 1.18 -18.79 58.80
CA PHE A 903 2.10 -19.92 58.78
C PHE A 903 3.41 -19.65 58.00
N MET A 904 3.44 -18.65 57.11
CA MET A 904 4.62 -18.31 56.28
C MET A 904 5.45 -17.13 56.80
N MET A 905 5.15 -16.58 57.98
CA MET A 905 5.96 -15.55 58.66
C MET A 905 6.42 -15.99 60.07
N ARG A 906 6.81 -17.26 60.21
CA ARG A 906 7.56 -17.77 61.37
C ARG A 906 8.81 -18.50 60.90
#